data_AF-A0A496SX41-F1
#
_entry.id   AF-A0A496SX41-F1
#
_cell.length_a   1.000
_cell.length_b   1.000
_cell.length_c   1.000
_cell.angle_alpha   90.00
_cell.angle_beta   90.00
_cell.angle_gamma   90.00
#
_symmetry.space_group_name_H-M   'P 1'
#
loop_
_entity.id
_entity.type
_entity.pdbx_description
1 polymer ?
#
loop_
_entity_poly.entity_id
_entity_poly.type
_entity_poly.pdbx_seq_one_letter_code
_entity_poly.pdbx_strand_id
1 'polypeptide(L)'
;MFAKVAAKLFGTKHEREIKKLQPIVEEINRIYEDYHKLSDEELQAKTPEFKQRLAEGETLDDILPEAYAAVKETCRRLVGRSWKVCGIEITWDMIPFDVQLIGAIVLHQGKIAEMATGEGKTLVATMPLYLNALTGKGVHLVTVNDYLARRDRQWMGPIYEFLGLTVDCIQNDMDSQRRKIAYQADITYGTNNEFGFDYLRDNMAVRLEDMVQRGHNYAIIDEVDSVLIDEARTPLIISGPVSESVHRYDEMKPRVERLVRQQTALVNRLIGQAEQLLKNGNQYEAGIKLLQAQRGAPKNKRLMKILQEEGIKKLIGRVEADFMRDKRMGEIDEELFFSIDEKSHIIDLTEKGRQFLSPNHQDLFVLPDLSEALGQIENDPSLSLEEKVLKQEELYRDYAVKNEKIHDITQLLKAYSLFEKDVEYVVSDGRVIIVDEFTGRLMPGRRYSDGLHQALEAKENVHIETETQTLATITLQNFFRLYDKLAGMTGTAETEATEFYQIYGLDVVVIPTNKPVRRVNHEDQIYRTKREKYNAIIDEIVRLHQKDIPVLVGTISVEVSELLSRMLKRRGIRHSVLNAKYHQKEAEIVAQAGQPGAVTIATNMAGRGTDIKLGKGVVKCERCCISCEDDCSSCPKGRKMVECLEDVPCGLHIIGTERHEARRIDRQLRGRCARQGDPGASKFFVSLEDDLMRLFGSERIASIMDRLGLEEGEVIEHPMVTRAIEKAQKRVEAYNFDIRKHLLEYDDVMNQQREVVYARRRHILETENIKDEIEEIIEETIDSLLDKHTDPKTYAENWNVEQLKLDLQRIFLVRLSVGHEELPRLRQEDLRKRILTAVKEAYQRREQLLGADRLRYLERMAYLSTIDEKWKEHLYEMDLLKEGIGFRAYGQKDPLIEYKNEAFRMFVEMLEIINEETLKLVFRASFQEEPVYAESVPEQVRVVHPDAAGMGFKQGRAVPASGPSVPKTTTVSRGATIETAGRETKRPTPVRVGKKIGRNDPCPCGSGKKYKKCCGRFA
;
A
#
# COMPACT_ATOMS: atom_id res chain seq x y z
N MET A 1 -4.17 -26.01 -33.24
CA MET A 1 -3.15 -26.85 -33.94
C MET A 1 -2.22 -25.98 -34.80
N PHE A 2 -2.77 -25.24 -35.78
CA PHE A 2 -2.05 -24.34 -36.71
C PHE A 2 -0.87 -23.56 -36.11
N ALA A 3 -1.07 -22.86 -34.97
CA ALA A 3 -0.02 -22.08 -34.30
C ALA A 3 1.24 -22.88 -33.93
N LYS A 4 1.13 -24.15 -33.53
CA LYS A 4 2.30 -25.01 -33.24
C LYS A 4 3.09 -25.38 -34.51
N VAL A 5 2.42 -25.49 -35.66
CA VAL A 5 3.06 -25.76 -36.95
C VAL A 5 3.74 -24.50 -37.47
N ALA A 6 3.06 -23.34 -37.38
CA ALA A 6 3.63 -22.05 -37.75
C ALA A 6 4.87 -21.69 -36.91
N ALA A 7 4.84 -21.90 -35.58
CA ALA A 7 6.01 -21.72 -34.72
C ALA A 7 7.17 -22.65 -35.11
N LYS A 8 6.91 -23.92 -35.47
CA LYS A 8 7.95 -24.86 -35.88
C LYS A 8 8.55 -24.58 -37.27
N LEU A 9 7.88 -23.80 -38.12
CA LEU A 9 8.34 -23.42 -39.47
C LEU A 9 9.01 -22.04 -39.53
N PHE A 10 8.55 -21.08 -38.71
CA PHE A 10 8.98 -19.67 -38.77
C PHE A 10 9.58 -19.15 -37.44
N GLY A 11 9.73 -20.01 -36.43
CA GLY A 11 10.10 -19.64 -35.06
C GLY A 11 8.97 -18.95 -34.28
N THR A 12 9.16 -18.81 -32.97
CA THR A 12 8.24 -18.09 -32.06
C THR A 12 8.32 -16.56 -32.23
N LYS A 13 7.46 -15.78 -31.53
CA LYS A 13 7.57 -14.31 -31.49
C LYS A 13 8.96 -13.90 -30.99
N HIS A 14 9.35 -14.42 -29.83
CA HIS A 14 10.58 -14.05 -29.14
C HIS A 14 11.82 -14.43 -29.96
N GLU A 15 11.88 -15.61 -30.57
CA GLU A 15 12.99 -15.99 -31.49
C GLU A 15 13.19 -14.98 -32.64
N ARG A 16 12.11 -14.44 -33.21
CA ARG A 16 12.19 -13.42 -34.26
C ARG A 16 12.58 -12.04 -33.74
N GLU A 17 12.22 -11.71 -32.51
CA GLU A 17 12.70 -10.48 -31.86
C GLU A 17 14.20 -10.59 -31.54
N ILE A 18 14.63 -11.66 -30.86
CA ILE A 18 16.04 -11.96 -30.56
C ILE A 18 16.89 -11.90 -31.83
N LYS A 19 16.44 -12.54 -32.93
CA LYS A 19 17.17 -12.53 -34.21
C LYS A 19 17.32 -11.13 -34.85
N LYS A 20 16.48 -10.14 -34.49
CA LYS A 20 16.67 -8.73 -34.90
C LYS A 20 17.70 -8.00 -34.04
N LEU A 21 17.88 -8.41 -32.78
CA LEU A 21 18.85 -7.78 -31.86
C LEU A 21 20.27 -8.33 -32.05
N GLN A 22 20.39 -9.56 -32.58
CA GLN A 22 21.67 -10.24 -32.80
C GLN A 22 22.76 -9.40 -33.53
N PRO A 23 22.47 -8.61 -34.59
CA PRO A 23 23.50 -7.76 -35.21
C PRO A 23 24.04 -6.65 -34.29
N ILE A 24 23.19 -6.13 -33.39
CA ILE A 24 23.59 -5.12 -32.39
C ILE A 24 24.51 -5.75 -31.35
N VAL A 25 24.25 -7.01 -30.96
CA VAL A 25 25.11 -7.79 -30.05
C VAL A 25 26.48 -8.06 -30.69
N GLU A 26 26.51 -8.40 -31.97
CA GLU A 26 27.75 -8.59 -32.75
C GLU A 26 28.54 -7.28 -32.87
N GLU A 27 27.87 -6.13 -33.02
CA GLU A 27 28.48 -4.80 -33.04
C GLU A 27 29.03 -4.37 -31.67
N ILE A 28 28.28 -4.56 -30.58
CA ILE A 28 28.76 -4.35 -29.20
C ILE A 28 30.03 -5.18 -28.95
N ASN A 29 30.03 -6.45 -29.35
CA ASN A 29 31.18 -7.34 -29.16
C ASN A 29 32.40 -6.89 -29.99
N ARG A 30 32.20 -6.42 -31.22
CA ARG A 30 33.26 -5.84 -32.06
C ARG A 30 33.89 -4.62 -31.41
N ILE A 31 33.08 -3.68 -30.92
CA ILE A 31 33.55 -2.44 -30.28
C ILE A 31 34.24 -2.73 -28.93
N TYR A 32 33.73 -3.70 -28.17
CA TYR A 32 34.35 -4.18 -26.93
C TYR A 32 35.78 -4.70 -27.15
N GLU A 33 36.03 -5.45 -28.23
CA GLU A 33 37.39 -5.91 -28.58
C GLU A 33 38.34 -4.76 -28.97
N ASP A 34 37.83 -3.70 -29.60
CA ASP A 34 38.59 -2.48 -29.87
C ASP A 34 38.88 -1.69 -28.58
N TYR A 35 37.92 -1.61 -27.65
CA TYR A 35 38.06 -0.89 -26.38
C TYR A 35 39.09 -1.50 -25.41
N HIS A 36 39.52 -2.76 -25.64
CA HIS A 36 40.69 -3.35 -24.96
C HIS A 36 41.99 -2.53 -25.13
N LYS A 37 42.06 -1.65 -26.14
CA LYS A 37 43.24 -0.84 -26.49
C LYS A 37 43.31 0.48 -25.71
N LEU A 38 42.20 0.93 -25.11
CA LEU A 38 42.09 2.21 -24.40
C LEU A 38 42.72 2.15 -23.01
N SER A 39 43.30 3.25 -22.54
CA SER A 39 43.62 3.48 -21.12
C SER A 39 42.35 3.54 -20.24
N ASP A 40 42.49 3.59 -18.91
CA ASP A 40 41.32 3.79 -18.02
C ASP A 40 40.76 5.21 -18.19
N GLU A 41 41.63 6.19 -18.44
CA GLU A 41 41.31 7.59 -18.69
C GLU A 41 40.59 7.80 -20.04
N GLU A 42 41.01 7.14 -21.12
CA GLU A 42 40.31 7.20 -22.42
C GLU A 42 38.94 6.52 -22.38
N LEU A 43 38.81 5.42 -21.63
CA LEU A 43 37.52 4.77 -21.43
C LEU A 43 36.56 5.62 -20.57
N GLN A 44 37.11 6.36 -19.58
CA GLN A 44 36.35 7.35 -18.82
C GLN A 44 35.92 8.55 -19.67
N ALA A 45 36.76 8.98 -20.62
CA ALA A 45 36.45 10.08 -21.54
C ALA A 45 35.27 9.77 -22.49
N LYS A 46 34.87 8.49 -22.65
CA LYS A 46 33.66 8.14 -23.41
C LYS A 46 32.36 8.67 -22.80
N THR A 47 32.25 8.76 -21.48
CA THR A 47 31.04 9.32 -20.84
C THR A 47 30.75 10.77 -21.24
N PRO A 48 31.69 11.74 -21.12
CA PRO A 48 31.48 13.09 -21.61
C PRO A 48 31.39 13.18 -23.15
N GLU A 49 32.09 12.32 -23.91
CA GLU A 49 31.93 12.23 -25.37
C GLU A 49 30.48 11.91 -25.76
N PHE A 50 29.88 10.88 -25.15
CA PHE A 50 28.49 10.52 -25.40
C PHE A 50 27.52 11.61 -24.91
N LYS A 51 27.76 12.23 -23.74
CA LYS A 51 26.94 13.36 -23.25
C LYS A 51 27.00 14.56 -24.22
N GLN A 52 28.13 14.80 -24.90
CA GLN A 52 28.24 15.81 -25.95
C GLN A 52 27.49 15.42 -27.22
N ARG A 53 27.66 14.18 -27.72
CA ARG A 53 27.00 13.67 -28.93
C ARG A 53 25.46 13.71 -28.83
N LEU A 54 24.92 13.38 -27.66
CA LEU A 54 23.49 13.53 -27.37
C LEU A 54 23.01 15.00 -27.37
N ALA A 55 23.86 15.95 -26.97
CA ALA A 55 23.57 17.39 -27.03
C ALA A 55 23.71 17.96 -28.46
N GLU A 56 24.52 17.33 -29.31
CA GLU A 56 24.68 17.65 -30.73
C GLU A 56 23.57 17.03 -31.62
N GLY A 57 22.82 16.05 -31.09
CA GLY A 57 21.58 15.55 -31.68
C GLY A 57 21.55 14.06 -32.04
N GLU A 58 22.58 13.27 -31.68
CA GLU A 58 22.50 11.80 -31.75
C GLU A 58 21.47 11.25 -30.76
N THR A 59 20.88 10.09 -31.07
CA THR A 59 19.91 9.42 -30.17
C THR A 59 20.60 8.42 -29.24
N LEU A 60 19.88 7.98 -28.21
CA LEU A 60 20.35 6.92 -27.32
C LEU A 60 20.54 5.57 -28.03
N ASP A 61 19.79 5.29 -29.11
CA ASP A 61 19.95 4.06 -29.90
C ASP A 61 21.22 4.11 -30.78
N ASP A 62 21.61 5.29 -31.28
CA ASP A 62 22.83 5.47 -32.10
C ASP A 62 24.10 5.18 -31.28
N ILE A 63 24.18 5.72 -30.06
CA ILE A 63 25.32 5.50 -29.14
C ILE A 63 25.24 4.17 -28.37
N LEU A 64 24.13 3.42 -28.45
CA LEU A 64 23.91 2.21 -27.65
C LEU A 64 25.05 1.18 -27.78
N PRO A 65 25.57 0.85 -28.99
CA PRO A 65 26.59 -0.20 -29.11
C PRO A 65 27.91 0.18 -28.43
N GLU A 66 28.30 1.45 -28.54
CA GLU A 66 29.50 2.02 -27.90
C GLU A 66 29.34 2.10 -26.37
N ALA A 67 28.18 2.59 -25.90
CA ALA A 67 27.87 2.67 -24.48
C ALA A 67 27.86 1.29 -23.80
N TYR A 68 27.31 0.27 -24.47
CA TYR A 68 27.27 -1.10 -23.93
C TYR A 68 28.64 -1.77 -23.99
N ALA A 69 29.45 -1.49 -25.02
CA ALA A 69 30.84 -1.91 -25.08
C ALA A 69 31.68 -1.31 -23.93
N ALA A 70 31.49 -0.02 -23.60
CA ALA A 70 32.16 0.63 -22.48
C ALA A 70 31.83 -0.01 -21.12
N VAL A 71 30.55 -0.34 -20.89
CA VAL A 71 30.12 -1.05 -19.67
C VAL A 71 30.67 -2.48 -19.63
N LYS A 72 30.65 -3.22 -20.75
CA LYS A 72 31.21 -4.58 -20.84
C LYS A 72 32.73 -4.60 -20.60
N GLU A 73 33.46 -3.61 -21.13
CA GLU A 73 34.89 -3.45 -20.92
C GLU A 73 35.21 -3.05 -19.46
N THR A 74 34.43 -2.14 -18.87
CA THR A 74 34.54 -1.82 -17.44
C THR A 74 34.36 -3.07 -16.58
N CYS A 75 33.37 -3.91 -16.87
CA CYS A 75 33.18 -5.19 -16.18
C CYS A 75 34.41 -6.11 -16.29
N ARG A 76 35.09 -6.15 -17.44
CA ARG A 76 36.36 -6.89 -17.62
C ARG A 76 37.50 -6.31 -16.77
N ARG A 77 37.65 -4.98 -16.73
CA ARG A 77 38.71 -4.29 -15.96
C ARG A 77 38.53 -4.34 -14.44
N LEU A 78 37.31 -4.61 -13.97
CA LEU A 78 37.02 -4.84 -12.56
C LEU A 78 37.28 -6.28 -12.10
N VAL A 79 37.51 -7.26 -13.00
CA VAL A 79 37.76 -8.67 -12.63
C VAL A 79 38.97 -8.78 -11.69
N GLY A 80 38.78 -9.53 -10.60
CA GLY A 80 39.76 -9.70 -9.52
C GLY A 80 39.80 -8.58 -8.47
N ARG A 81 39.20 -7.41 -8.74
CA ARG A 81 39.00 -6.37 -7.71
C ARG A 81 37.94 -6.83 -6.71
N SER A 82 38.02 -6.37 -5.46
CA SER A 82 37.07 -6.72 -4.39
C SER A 82 36.62 -5.49 -3.61
N TRP A 83 35.35 -5.46 -3.19
CA TRP A 83 34.79 -4.39 -2.37
C TRP A 83 33.70 -4.90 -1.42
N LYS A 84 33.26 -4.04 -0.49
CA LYS A 84 32.26 -4.40 0.53
C LYS A 84 30.84 -4.07 0.05
N VAL A 85 29.98 -5.06 0.06
CA VAL A 85 28.55 -4.98 -0.28
C VAL A 85 27.75 -5.45 0.93
N CYS A 86 26.96 -4.55 1.55
CA CYS A 86 26.23 -4.79 2.79
C CYS A 86 27.09 -5.40 3.94
N GLY A 87 28.39 -5.09 3.97
CA GLY A 87 29.35 -5.59 4.95
C GLY A 87 30.08 -6.89 4.56
N ILE A 88 29.63 -7.59 3.52
CA ILE A 88 30.28 -8.77 2.95
C ILE A 88 31.29 -8.33 1.90
N GLU A 89 32.50 -8.89 1.91
CA GLU A 89 33.51 -8.63 0.87
C GLU A 89 33.24 -9.53 -0.35
N ILE A 90 33.06 -8.91 -1.51
CA ILE A 90 32.75 -9.58 -2.78
C ILE A 90 33.85 -9.27 -3.79
N THR A 91 34.46 -10.32 -4.36
CA THR A 91 35.34 -10.23 -5.52
C THR A 91 34.52 -10.21 -6.80
N TRP A 92 34.87 -9.33 -7.73
CA TRP A 92 34.27 -9.26 -9.05
C TRP A 92 34.88 -10.30 -10.00
N ASP A 93 34.02 -11.07 -10.65
CA ASP A 93 34.40 -12.18 -11.55
C ASP A 93 33.31 -12.37 -12.63
N MET A 94 32.90 -11.25 -13.25
CA MET A 94 31.76 -11.20 -14.17
C MET A 94 32.04 -10.31 -15.39
N ILE A 95 31.74 -10.83 -16.58
CA ILE A 95 31.76 -10.11 -17.85
C ILE A 95 30.43 -10.40 -18.56
N PRO A 96 29.67 -9.39 -19.05
CA PRO A 96 28.39 -9.60 -19.70
C PRO A 96 28.39 -10.60 -20.87
N PHE A 97 27.57 -11.65 -20.75
CA PHE A 97 27.29 -12.61 -21.82
C PHE A 97 26.38 -12.01 -22.90
N ASP A 98 26.38 -12.59 -24.09
CA ASP A 98 25.55 -12.12 -25.22
C ASP A 98 24.06 -12.13 -24.90
N VAL A 99 23.56 -13.14 -24.16
CA VAL A 99 22.16 -13.17 -23.69
C VAL A 99 21.83 -12.04 -22.71
N GLN A 100 22.84 -11.51 -22.00
CA GLN A 100 22.70 -10.35 -21.11
C GLN A 100 22.72 -9.05 -21.91
N LEU A 101 23.48 -8.97 -23.02
CA LEU A 101 23.38 -7.86 -23.98
C LEU A 101 21.98 -7.80 -24.61
N ILE A 102 21.41 -8.94 -25.02
CA ILE A 102 20.04 -9.02 -25.56
C ILE A 102 19.02 -8.53 -24.51
N GLY A 103 19.11 -9.00 -23.26
CA GLY A 103 18.25 -8.54 -22.16
C GLY A 103 18.37 -7.04 -21.89
N ALA A 104 19.60 -6.49 -21.96
CA ALA A 104 19.86 -5.06 -21.78
C ALA A 104 19.26 -4.21 -22.91
N ILE A 105 19.29 -4.67 -24.16
CA ILE A 105 18.66 -3.98 -25.30
C ILE A 105 17.13 -4.00 -25.14
N VAL A 106 16.54 -5.13 -24.72
CA VAL A 106 15.09 -5.24 -24.43
C VAL A 106 14.66 -4.26 -23.34
N LEU A 107 15.45 -4.11 -22.26
CA LEU A 107 15.19 -3.11 -21.23
C LEU A 107 15.28 -1.67 -21.77
N HIS A 108 16.25 -1.36 -22.63
CA HIS A 108 16.34 -0.02 -23.25
C HIS A 108 15.12 0.31 -24.11
N GLN A 109 14.56 -0.69 -24.81
CA GLN A 109 13.38 -0.56 -25.67
C GLN A 109 12.04 -0.39 -24.91
N GLY A 110 12.05 -0.25 -23.58
CA GLY A 110 10.83 -0.09 -22.80
C GLY A 110 9.99 -1.36 -22.72
N LYS A 111 10.64 -2.53 -22.64
CA LYS A 111 10.00 -3.85 -22.60
C LYS A 111 10.34 -4.61 -21.32
N ILE A 112 9.67 -5.74 -21.12
CA ILE A 112 10.00 -6.69 -20.05
C ILE A 112 10.93 -7.78 -20.59
N ALA A 113 12.12 -7.89 -20.00
CA ALA A 113 13.05 -8.98 -20.23
C ALA A 113 12.77 -10.14 -19.26
N GLU A 114 12.19 -11.25 -19.74
CA GLU A 114 12.11 -12.47 -18.95
C GLU A 114 13.45 -13.22 -19.02
N MET A 115 14.14 -13.27 -17.88
CA MET A 115 15.44 -13.92 -17.69
C MET A 115 15.41 -14.83 -16.47
N ALA A 116 15.77 -16.10 -16.65
CA ALA A 116 15.74 -17.08 -15.56
C ALA A 116 16.60 -16.66 -14.36
N THR A 117 16.20 -17.03 -13.14
CA THR A 117 16.91 -16.60 -11.93
C THR A 117 18.33 -17.18 -11.91
N GLY A 118 19.35 -16.32 -11.81
CA GLY A 118 20.76 -16.70 -11.99
C GLY A 118 21.33 -16.45 -13.39
N GLU A 119 20.57 -15.89 -14.33
CA GLU A 119 21.09 -15.33 -15.58
C GLU A 119 21.62 -13.88 -15.43
N GLY A 120 21.77 -13.39 -14.19
CA GLY A 120 22.48 -12.14 -13.88
C GLY A 120 21.68 -10.84 -14.05
N LYS A 121 20.36 -10.84 -13.84
CA LYS A 121 19.47 -9.67 -13.96
C LYS A 121 20.04 -8.34 -13.43
N THR A 122 20.61 -8.32 -12.22
CA THR A 122 21.22 -7.11 -11.64
C THR A 122 22.38 -6.55 -12.47
N LEU A 123 23.18 -7.40 -13.14
CA LEU A 123 24.23 -6.99 -14.08
C LEU A 123 23.64 -6.53 -15.43
N VAL A 124 22.54 -7.14 -15.88
CA VAL A 124 21.85 -6.79 -17.13
C VAL A 124 21.32 -5.35 -17.09
N ALA A 125 20.84 -4.90 -15.93
CA ALA A 125 20.33 -3.54 -15.75
C ALA A 125 21.41 -2.43 -15.84
N THR A 126 22.70 -2.74 -15.68
CA THR A 126 23.74 -1.68 -15.62
C THR A 126 23.92 -0.97 -16.95
N MET A 127 23.83 -1.71 -18.06
CA MET A 127 23.95 -1.19 -19.43
C MET A 127 22.84 -0.19 -19.80
N PRO A 128 21.53 -0.51 -19.67
CA PRO A 128 20.47 0.45 -19.93
C PRO A 128 20.39 1.57 -18.90
N LEU A 129 20.75 1.34 -17.62
CA LEU A 129 20.82 2.42 -16.63
C LEU A 129 21.92 3.42 -17.00
N TYR A 130 23.14 2.96 -17.29
CA TYR A 130 24.24 3.82 -17.77
C TYR A 130 23.82 4.63 -19.00
N LEU A 131 23.31 3.97 -20.05
CA LEU A 131 22.93 4.62 -21.30
C LEU A 131 21.84 5.69 -21.11
N ASN A 132 20.72 5.37 -20.46
CA ASN A 132 19.64 6.35 -20.29
C ASN A 132 20.04 7.48 -19.30
N ALA A 133 20.96 7.23 -18.37
CA ALA A 133 21.48 8.24 -17.44
C ALA A 133 22.39 9.29 -18.10
N LEU A 134 22.94 9.02 -19.30
CA LEU A 134 23.69 10.01 -20.08
C LEU A 134 22.85 11.27 -20.40
N THR A 135 21.52 11.15 -20.45
CA THR A 135 20.59 12.28 -20.61
C THR A 135 20.63 13.31 -19.47
N GLY A 136 21.24 13.00 -18.33
CA GLY A 136 21.30 13.88 -17.15
C GLY A 136 19.98 14.05 -16.39
N LYS A 137 18.84 13.66 -16.97
CA LYS A 137 17.49 13.68 -16.36
C LYS A 137 17.34 12.77 -15.13
N GLY A 138 18.27 11.84 -14.92
CA GLY A 138 18.19 10.81 -13.88
C GLY A 138 17.45 9.54 -14.33
N VAL A 139 17.77 8.41 -13.71
CA VAL A 139 17.09 7.12 -13.94
C VAL A 139 16.91 6.35 -12.63
N HIS A 140 15.84 5.56 -12.52
CA HIS A 140 15.48 4.83 -11.30
C HIS A 140 15.58 3.30 -11.49
N LEU A 141 16.22 2.59 -10.57
CA LEU A 141 16.08 1.13 -10.42
C LEU A 141 15.20 0.82 -9.21
N VAL A 142 14.05 0.22 -9.48
CA VAL A 142 13.06 -0.19 -8.48
C VAL A 142 13.32 -1.65 -8.09
N THR A 143 13.32 -1.93 -6.79
CA THR A 143 13.48 -3.27 -6.21
C THR A 143 12.40 -3.56 -5.16
N VAL A 144 12.25 -4.83 -4.79
CA VAL A 144 11.21 -5.31 -3.85
C VAL A 144 11.46 -4.90 -2.39
N ASN A 145 12.69 -4.51 -2.00
CA ASN A 145 12.99 -4.06 -0.63
C ASN A 145 14.32 -3.30 -0.53
N ASP A 146 14.43 -2.44 0.48
CA ASP A 146 15.57 -1.57 0.79
C ASP A 146 16.92 -2.30 0.88
N TYR A 147 16.93 -3.57 1.31
CA TYR A 147 18.16 -4.37 1.33
C TYR A 147 18.65 -4.70 -0.08
N LEU A 148 17.76 -5.03 -1.02
CA LEU A 148 18.13 -5.24 -2.42
C LEU A 148 18.58 -3.92 -3.08
N ALA A 149 17.85 -2.82 -2.87
CA ALA A 149 18.24 -1.49 -3.37
C ALA A 149 19.67 -1.11 -2.92
N ARG A 150 19.96 -1.20 -1.61
CA ARG A 150 21.27 -0.88 -1.04
C ARG A 150 22.36 -1.86 -1.49
N ARG A 151 22.05 -3.16 -1.53
CA ARG A 151 22.99 -4.19 -1.99
C ARG A 151 23.38 -3.94 -3.44
N ASP A 152 22.42 -3.67 -4.31
CA ASP A 152 22.68 -3.58 -5.76
C ASP A 152 23.28 -2.23 -6.15
N ARG A 153 22.96 -1.14 -5.42
CA ARG A 153 23.77 0.10 -5.44
C ARG A 153 25.22 -0.23 -5.08
N GLN A 154 25.48 -0.86 -3.93
CA GLN A 154 26.86 -1.14 -3.47
C GLN A 154 27.61 -2.16 -4.34
N TRP A 155 26.89 -3.07 -5.01
CA TRP A 155 27.49 -4.10 -5.85
C TRP A 155 27.79 -3.60 -7.27
N MET A 156 26.85 -2.91 -7.92
CA MET A 156 27.05 -2.41 -9.29
C MET A 156 27.63 -0.99 -9.36
N GLY A 157 27.57 -0.25 -8.24
CA GLY A 157 28.07 1.13 -8.09
C GLY A 157 29.42 1.39 -8.75
N PRO A 158 30.46 0.58 -8.47
CA PRO A 158 31.79 0.75 -9.05
C PRO A 158 31.88 0.68 -10.58
N ILE A 159 30.87 0.19 -11.30
CA ILE A 159 30.82 0.27 -12.78
C ILE A 159 30.49 1.70 -13.20
N TYR A 160 29.43 2.28 -12.61
CA TYR A 160 29.00 3.64 -12.91
C TYR A 160 30.01 4.67 -12.40
N GLU A 161 30.52 4.47 -11.18
CA GLU A 161 31.53 5.32 -10.55
C GLU A 161 32.86 5.25 -11.34
N PHE A 162 33.24 4.09 -11.88
CA PHE A 162 34.38 3.98 -12.79
C PHE A 162 34.15 4.74 -14.10
N LEU A 163 32.94 4.72 -14.67
CA LEU A 163 32.55 5.47 -15.87
C LEU A 163 32.16 6.94 -15.58
N GLY A 164 32.39 7.45 -14.37
CA GLY A 164 32.15 8.86 -14.03
C GLY A 164 30.67 9.28 -13.90
N LEU A 165 29.74 8.34 -13.71
CA LEU A 165 28.35 8.64 -13.32
C LEU A 165 28.17 8.53 -11.80
N THR A 166 27.28 9.38 -11.27
CA THR A 166 26.89 9.36 -9.86
C THR A 166 25.74 8.37 -9.61
N VAL A 167 25.79 7.67 -8.47
CA VAL A 167 24.82 6.63 -8.12
C VAL A 167 24.53 6.61 -6.62
N ASP A 168 23.27 6.53 -6.24
CA ASP A 168 22.85 6.50 -4.82
C ASP A 168 21.62 5.60 -4.59
N CYS A 169 21.18 5.44 -3.34
CA CYS A 169 19.99 4.67 -3.01
C CYS A 169 19.10 5.34 -1.95
N ILE A 170 17.79 5.36 -2.19
CA ILE A 170 16.78 5.70 -1.18
C ILE A 170 16.66 4.55 -0.17
N GLN A 171 16.48 4.90 1.09
CA GLN A 171 16.15 3.98 2.20
C GLN A 171 15.07 4.63 3.06
N ASN A 172 14.23 3.83 3.70
CA ASN A 172 13.12 4.31 4.53
C ASN A 172 13.55 5.22 5.71
N ASP A 173 14.78 5.08 6.21
CA ASP A 173 15.34 5.86 7.31
C ASP A 173 15.97 7.21 6.91
N MET A 174 15.87 7.61 5.62
CA MET A 174 16.40 8.88 5.13
C MET A 174 15.46 10.07 5.34
N ASP A 175 16.02 11.19 5.79
CA ASP A 175 15.36 12.50 5.77
C ASP A 175 15.27 13.11 4.35
N SER A 176 14.47 14.17 4.20
CA SER A 176 14.23 14.82 2.91
C SER A 176 15.50 15.41 2.28
N GLN A 177 16.44 15.91 3.10
CA GLN A 177 17.71 16.46 2.61
C GLN A 177 18.57 15.36 1.98
N ARG A 178 18.69 14.21 2.64
CA ARG A 178 19.44 13.06 2.12
C ARG A 178 18.77 12.44 0.90
N ARG A 179 17.42 12.36 0.89
CA ARG A 179 16.64 11.93 -0.29
C ARG A 179 16.90 12.84 -1.49
N LYS A 180 16.83 14.17 -1.31
CA LYS A 180 17.07 15.16 -2.37
C LYS A 180 18.47 15.03 -2.98
N ILE A 181 19.50 14.77 -2.15
CA ILE A 181 20.86 14.46 -2.63
C ILE A 181 20.89 13.14 -3.41
N ALA A 182 20.19 12.10 -2.95
CA ALA A 182 20.16 10.81 -3.64
C ALA A 182 19.45 10.90 -5.02
N TYR A 183 18.30 11.57 -5.11
CA TYR A 183 17.61 11.81 -6.39
C TYR A 183 18.40 12.67 -7.37
N GLN A 184 19.31 13.53 -6.89
CA GLN A 184 20.21 14.31 -7.75
C GLN A 184 21.27 13.46 -8.46
N ALA A 185 21.52 12.21 -8.03
CA ALA A 185 22.44 11.31 -8.72
C ALA A 185 21.95 10.94 -10.14
N ASP A 186 22.86 10.65 -11.07
CA ASP A 186 22.53 10.17 -12.42
C ASP A 186 21.67 8.89 -12.36
N ILE A 187 21.90 8.03 -11.36
CA ILE A 187 21.20 6.75 -11.14
C ILE A 187 20.75 6.63 -9.67
N THR A 188 19.45 6.44 -9.43
CA THR A 188 18.89 6.24 -8.08
C THR A 188 18.30 4.84 -7.91
N TYR A 189 18.74 4.10 -6.88
CA TYR A 189 18.19 2.81 -6.49
C TYR A 189 17.12 2.99 -5.40
N GLY A 190 16.06 2.19 -5.38
CA GLY A 190 15.03 2.29 -4.34
C GLY A 190 13.99 1.17 -4.36
N THR A 191 12.85 1.43 -3.73
CA THR A 191 11.66 0.56 -3.76
C THR A 191 10.46 1.31 -4.31
N ASN A 192 9.49 0.55 -4.84
CA ASN A 192 8.21 1.07 -5.31
C ASN A 192 7.49 1.93 -4.26
N ASN A 193 7.49 1.47 -3.01
CA ASN A 193 6.91 2.17 -1.88
C ASN A 193 7.63 3.51 -1.61
N GLU A 194 8.96 3.52 -1.52
CA GLU A 194 9.71 4.75 -1.25
C GLU A 194 9.58 5.77 -2.38
N PHE A 195 9.70 5.34 -3.65
CA PHE A 195 9.53 6.23 -4.80
C PHE A 195 8.11 6.80 -4.91
N GLY A 196 7.08 5.98 -4.66
CA GLY A 196 5.68 6.41 -4.72
C GLY A 196 5.26 7.27 -3.53
N PHE A 197 5.77 7.00 -2.32
CA PHE A 197 5.53 7.86 -1.16
C PHE A 197 6.30 9.18 -1.23
N ASP A 198 7.50 9.23 -1.80
CA ASP A 198 8.18 10.50 -2.09
C ASP A 198 7.41 11.33 -3.12
N TYR A 199 6.83 10.71 -4.16
CA TYR A 199 5.92 11.40 -5.07
C TYR A 199 4.68 11.96 -4.36
N LEU A 200 4.03 11.18 -3.49
CA LEU A 200 2.88 11.69 -2.72
C LEU A 200 3.29 12.82 -1.75
N ARG A 201 4.46 12.73 -1.11
CA ARG A 201 5.02 13.80 -0.27
C ARG A 201 5.29 15.08 -1.07
N ASP A 202 5.93 14.98 -2.23
CA ASP A 202 6.29 16.12 -3.07
C ASP A 202 5.07 16.90 -3.57
N ASN A 203 3.97 16.21 -3.92
CA ASN A 203 2.73 16.90 -4.30
C ASN A 203 1.93 17.47 -3.11
N MET A 204 2.35 17.21 -1.86
CA MET A 204 1.87 17.89 -0.64
C MET A 204 2.90 18.90 -0.08
N ALA A 205 4.05 19.10 -0.73
CA ALA A 205 5.09 19.99 -0.23
C ALA A 205 4.60 21.44 -0.15
N VAL A 206 4.86 22.13 0.96
CA VAL A 206 4.45 23.53 1.17
C VAL A 206 5.43 24.49 0.47
N ARG A 207 6.67 24.07 0.24
CA ARG A 207 7.69 24.83 -0.47
C ARG A 207 8.36 23.99 -1.56
N LEU A 208 8.77 24.63 -2.64
CA LEU A 208 9.57 24.02 -3.72
C LEU A 208 10.93 23.48 -3.20
N GLU A 209 11.47 24.05 -2.13
CA GLU A 209 12.70 23.58 -1.49
C GLU A 209 12.53 22.25 -0.73
N ASP A 210 11.32 21.89 -0.31
CA ASP A 210 11.04 20.64 0.43
C ASP A 210 10.91 19.42 -0.49
N MET A 211 10.57 19.62 -1.77
CA MET A 211 10.42 18.53 -2.75
C MET A 211 11.74 17.77 -2.97
N VAL A 212 11.71 16.44 -3.04
CA VAL A 212 12.92 15.61 -3.12
C VAL A 212 13.19 15.03 -4.51
N GLN A 213 12.16 14.81 -5.33
CA GLN A 213 12.27 14.22 -6.66
C GLN A 213 12.57 15.28 -7.75
N ARG A 214 13.00 14.81 -8.92
CA ARG A 214 13.32 15.67 -10.08
C ARG A 214 12.71 15.20 -11.42
N GLY A 215 11.60 14.46 -11.34
CA GLY A 215 10.86 13.94 -12.50
C GLY A 215 10.99 12.41 -12.69
N HIS A 216 10.35 11.91 -13.75
CA HIS A 216 10.16 10.47 -14.00
C HIS A 216 10.64 10.12 -15.42
N ASN A 217 11.96 10.12 -15.66
CA ASN A 217 12.51 9.93 -17.01
C ASN A 217 12.56 8.44 -17.42
N TYR A 218 13.24 7.59 -16.65
CA TYR A 218 13.32 6.16 -16.97
C TYR A 218 13.33 5.31 -15.70
N ALA A 219 12.46 4.30 -15.65
CA ALA A 219 12.45 3.30 -14.60
C ALA A 219 12.70 1.89 -15.16
N ILE A 220 13.59 1.15 -14.47
CA ILE A 220 13.66 -0.32 -14.58
C ILE A 220 13.11 -0.90 -13.28
N ILE A 221 12.23 -1.89 -13.39
CA ILE A 221 11.69 -2.64 -12.24
C ILE A 221 12.29 -4.05 -12.20
N ASP A 222 13.09 -4.36 -11.18
CA ASP A 222 13.46 -5.74 -10.89
C ASP A 222 12.31 -6.48 -10.20
N GLU A 223 12.12 -7.75 -10.56
CA GLU A 223 11.01 -8.59 -10.09
C GLU A 223 9.64 -7.95 -10.41
N VAL A 224 9.53 -7.41 -11.64
CA VAL A 224 8.39 -6.64 -12.16
C VAL A 224 7.03 -7.35 -12.02
N ASP A 225 7.00 -8.69 -12.04
CA ASP A 225 5.78 -9.49 -11.83
C ASP A 225 5.25 -9.47 -10.41
N SER A 226 6.05 -9.07 -9.41
CA SER A 226 5.50 -8.81 -8.07
C SER A 226 5.25 -7.34 -7.80
N VAL A 227 6.09 -6.43 -8.28
CA VAL A 227 5.86 -4.99 -8.11
C VAL A 227 4.59 -4.53 -8.83
N LEU A 228 4.32 -5.03 -10.04
CA LEU A 228 3.17 -4.60 -10.87
C LEU A 228 1.94 -5.53 -10.82
N ILE A 229 2.03 -6.72 -10.20
CA ILE A 229 0.92 -7.70 -10.16
C ILE A 229 0.59 -8.18 -8.74
N ASP A 230 1.59 -8.45 -7.90
CA ASP A 230 1.36 -8.94 -6.53
C ASP A 230 1.12 -7.81 -5.52
N GLU A 231 1.93 -6.75 -5.58
CA GLU A 231 1.85 -5.58 -4.68
C GLU A 231 0.85 -4.52 -5.19
N ALA A 232 0.65 -4.44 -6.51
CA ALA A 232 -0.34 -3.57 -7.18
C ALA A 232 -1.82 -3.95 -6.91
N ARG A 233 -2.09 -4.75 -5.87
CA ARG A 233 -3.42 -5.04 -5.33
C ARG A 233 -3.93 -3.94 -4.39
N THR A 234 -3.05 -3.08 -3.87
CA THR A 234 -3.41 -1.98 -2.96
C THR A 234 -2.74 -0.66 -3.40
N PRO A 235 -3.44 0.49 -3.37
CA PRO A 235 -2.82 1.79 -3.62
C PRO A 235 -1.88 2.19 -2.47
N LEU A 236 -0.97 3.12 -2.77
CA LEU A 236 -0.22 3.86 -1.77
C LEU A 236 -1.11 4.99 -1.25
N ILE A 237 -1.31 5.05 0.06
CA ILE A 237 -2.15 6.05 0.73
C ILE A 237 -1.34 6.74 1.83
N ILE A 238 -1.35 8.06 1.85
CA ILE A 238 -0.97 8.84 3.03
C ILE A 238 -2.26 9.35 3.69
N SER A 239 -2.46 8.95 4.94
CA SER A 239 -3.57 9.42 5.78
C SER A 239 -3.04 10.35 6.88
N GLY A 240 -3.86 11.31 7.31
CA GLY A 240 -3.52 12.24 8.38
C GLY A 240 -4.71 12.53 9.29
N PRO A 241 -4.48 13.03 10.51
CA PRO A 241 -5.53 13.24 11.51
C PRO A 241 -6.53 14.31 11.05
N VAL A 242 -7.82 14.04 11.24
CA VAL A 242 -8.91 15.01 11.05
C VAL A 242 -8.85 16.04 12.18
N SER A 243 -8.82 17.33 11.81
CA SER A 243 -8.66 18.47 12.73
C SER A 243 -9.80 18.61 13.75
N GLU A 244 -11.03 18.26 13.37
CA GLU A 244 -12.22 18.32 14.23
C GLU A 244 -12.95 16.97 14.31
N SER A 245 -12.30 15.96 14.90
CA SER A 245 -12.93 14.67 15.21
C SER A 245 -13.53 14.68 16.64
N VAL A 246 -14.73 15.23 16.80
CA VAL A 246 -15.42 15.41 18.11
C VAL A 246 -16.32 14.21 18.47
N HIS A 247 -15.91 13.01 18.08
CA HIS A 247 -16.67 11.77 18.28
C HIS A 247 -17.14 11.60 19.73
N ARG A 248 -18.38 11.14 19.88
CA ARG A 248 -19.08 11.03 21.15
C ARG A 248 -19.22 9.57 21.58
N TYR A 249 -18.29 8.72 21.14
CA TYR A 249 -18.18 7.32 21.55
C TYR A 249 -18.25 7.14 23.07
N ASP A 250 -17.66 8.04 23.87
CA ASP A 250 -17.77 8.02 25.35
C ASP A 250 -19.19 8.36 25.87
N GLU A 251 -19.96 9.23 25.21
CA GLU A 251 -21.36 9.52 25.56
C GLU A 251 -22.28 8.34 25.19
N MET A 252 -21.98 7.69 24.06
CA MET A 252 -22.90 6.76 23.39
C MET A 252 -22.64 5.29 23.72
N LYS A 253 -21.37 4.88 23.93
CA LYS A 253 -20.99 3.50 24.31
C LYS A 253 -21.83 2.94 25.47
N PRO A 254 -22.04 3.65 26.60
CA PRO A 254 -22.83 3.11 27.71
C PRO A 254 -24.31 2.94 27.38
N ARG A 255 -24.83 3.53 26.30
CA ARG A 255 -26.20 3.29 25.79
C ARG A 255 -26.22 2.08 24.85
N VAL A 256 -25.32 2.05 23.87
CA VAL A 256 -25.21 0.98 22.87
C VAL A 256 -24.89 -0.37 23.52
N GLU A 257 -23.96 -0.41 24.49
CA GLU A 257 -23.63 -1.66 25.19
C GLU A 257 -24.87 -2.24 25.93
N ARG A 258 -25.70 -1.39 26.53
CA ARG A 258 -26.95 -1.82 27.16
C ARG A 258 -27.96 -2.35 26.13
N LEU A 259 -28.03 -1.74 24.94
CA LEU A 259 -28.88 -2.20 23.84
C LEU A 259 -28.45 -3.60 23.35
N VAL A 260 -27.14 -3.80 23.08
CA VAL A 260 -26.58 -5.08 22.63
C VAL A 260 -26.79 -6.19 23.67
N ARG A 261 -26.67 -5.87 24.98
CA ARG A 261 -26.98 -6.81 26.07
C ARG A 261 -28.47 -7.21 26.08
N GLN A 262 -29.40 -6.28 25.84
CA GLN A 262 -30.84 -6.57 25.74
C GLN A 262 -31.19 -7.37 24.49
N GLN A 263 -30.62 -7.03 23.34
CA GLN A 263 -30.73 -7.80 22.09
C GLN A 263 -30.25 -9.24 22.30
N THR A 264 -29.08 -9.43 22.92
CA THR A 264 -28.54 -10.77 23.21
C THR A 264 -29.46 -11.57 24.15
N ALA A 265 -30.06 -10.91 25.15
CA ALA A 265 -31.05 -11.52 26.04
C ALA A 265 -32.40 -11.81 25.34
N LEU A 266 -32.75 -11.10 24.27
CA LEU A 266 -33.89 -11.39 23.39
C LEU A 266 -33.60 -12.60 22.49
N VAL A 267 -32.50 -12.58 21.73
CA VAL A 267 -32.09 -13.68 20.83
C VAL A 267 -31.96 -14.99 21.60
N ASN A 268 -31.36 -15.00 22.79
CA ASN A 268 -31.26 -16.21 23.61
C ASN A 268 -32.62 -16.77 24.09
N ARG A 269 -33.67 -15.94 24.18
CA ARG A 269 -35.06 -16.38 24.42
C ARG A 269 -35.70 -16.92 23.14
N LEU A 270 -35.53 -16.25 22.00
CA LEU A 270 -36.03 -16.69 20.69
C LEU A 270 -35.47 -18.06 20.30
N ILE A 271 -34.16 -18.30 20.50
CA ILE A 271 -33.53 -19.61 20.30
C ILE A 271 -34.13 -20.67 21.24
N GLY A 272 -34.38 -20.33 22.51
CA GLY A 272 -35.02 -21.23 23.47
C GLY A 272 -36.47 -21.61 23.08
N GLN A 273 -37.21 -20.68 22.49
CA GLN A 273 -38.54 -20.94 21.93
C GLN A 273 -38.46 -21.82 20.68
N ALA A 274 -37.51 -21.55 19.76
CA ALA A 274 -37.30 -22.38 18.57
C ALA A 274 -36.97 -23.83 18.94
N GLU A 275 -36.08 -24.07 19.91
CA GLU A 275 -35.76 -25.42 20.41
C GLU A 275 -36.99 -26.16 20.97
N GLN A 276 -37.95 -25.45 21.57
CA GLN A 276 -39.20 -26.04 22.06
C GLN A 276 -40.18 -26.32 20.90
N LEU A 277 -40.32 -25.39 19.95
CA LEU A 277 -41.18 -25.53 18.78
C LEU A 277 -40.73 -26.69 17.87
N LEU A 278 -39.42 -26.86 17.67
CA LEU A 278 -38.85 -28.01 16.95
C LEU A 278 -39.19 -29.34 17.64
N LYS A 279 -39.05 -29.42 18.98
CA LYS A 279 -39.40 -30.63 19.77
C LYS A 279 -40.89 -30.93 19.73
N ASN A 280 -41.73 -29.91 19.63
CA ASN A 280 -43.19 -30.02 19.50
C ASN A 280 -43.65 -30.23 18.04
N GLY A 281 -42.72 -30.34 17.07
CA GLY A 281 -43.01 -30.58 15.66
C GLY A 281 -43.44 -29.35 14.85
N ASN A 282 -43.56 -28.16 15.45
CA ASN A 282 -43.99 -26.94 14.76
C ASN A 282 -42.82 -26.25 14.06
N GLN A 283 -42.42 -26.82 12.91
CA GLN A 283 -41.22 -26.37 12.19
C GLN A 283 -41.33 -24.96 11.62
N TYR A 284 -42.51 -24.50 11.17
CA TYR A 284 -42.62 -23.19 10.52
C TYR A 284 -42.43 -22.04 11.53
N GLU A 285 -43.10 -22.11 12.68
CA GLU A 285 -42.89 -21.13 13.77
C GLU A 285 -41.47 -21.19 14.35
N ALA A 286 -40.88 -22.39 14.45
CA ALA A 286 -39.46 -22.51 14.79
C ALA A 286 -38.55 -21.82 13.76
N GLY A 287 -38.85 -21.94 12.46
CA GLY A 287 -38.15 -21.26 11.39
C GLY A 287 -38.22 -19.73 11.51
N ILE A 288 -39.38 -19.17 11.86
CA ILE A 288 -39.53 -17.73 12.15
C ILE A 288 -38.65 -17.32 13.33
N LYS A 289 -38.68 -18.04 14.45
CA LYS A 289 -37.88 -17.71 15.64
C LYS A 289 -36.37 -17.91 15.43
N LEU A 290 -35.96 -18.79 14.53
CA LEU A 290 -34.56 -18.92 14.09
C LEU A 290 -34.13 -17.80 13.11
N LEU A 291 -35.01 -17.36 12.21
CA LEU A 291 -34.76 -16.23 11.31
C LEU A 291 -34.58 -14.91 12.10
N GLN A 292 -35.44 -14.67 13.09
CA GLN A 292 -35.29 -13.56 14.04
C GLN A 292 -34.01 -13.68 14.86
N ALA A 293 -33.62 -14.88 15.30
CA ALA A 293 -32.34 -15.07 15.98
C ALA A 293 -31.14 -14.80 15.07
N GLN A 294 -31.19 -15.19 13.80
CA GLN A 294 -30.12 -14.95 12.83
C GLN A 294 -29.96 -13.46 12.51
N ARG A 295 -31.04 -12.74 12.22
CA ARG A 295 -31.00 -11.28 12.00
C ARG A 295 -30.71 -10.51 13.29
N GLY A 296 -31.01 -11.09 14.45
CA GLY A 296 -30.77 -10.43 15.74
C GLY A 296 -29.34 -10.55 16.27
N ALA A 297 -28.67 -11.69 16.06
CA ALA A 297 -27.26 -11.92 16.42
C ALA A 297 -26.71 -13.18 15.70
N PRO A 298 -26.21 -13.08 14.46
CA PRO A 298 -25.84 -14.26 13.65
C PRO A 298 -24.68 -15.05 14.25
N LYS A 299 -23.65 -14.38 14.77
CA LYS A 299 -22.49 -14.99 15.46
C LYS A 299 -22.82 -15.64 16.83
N ASN A 300 -24.09 -15.70 17.26
CA ASN A 300 -24.47 -16.32 18.54
C ASN A 300 -24.09 -17.81 18.56
N LYS A 301 -23.24 -18.19 19.51
CA LYS A 301 -22.63 -19.54 19.62
C LYS A 301 -23.65 -20.67 19.87
N ARG A 302 -24.85 -20.37 20.37
CA ARG A 302 -25.97 -21.33 20.48
C ARG A 302 -26.71 -21.49 19.15
N LEU A 303 -26.97 -20.38 18.45
CA LEU A 303 -27.57 -20.40 17.10
C LEU A 303 -26.67 -21.13 16.11
N MET A 304 -25.38 -20.80 16.07
CA MET A 304 -24.39 -21.43 15.17
C MET A 304 -24.31 -22.95 15.33
N LYS A 305 -24.55 -23.49 16.53
CA LYS A 305 -24.65 -24.93 16.77
C LYS A 305 -25.92 -25.53 16.15
N ILE A 306 -27.07 -24.89 16.30
CA ILE A 306 -28.35 -25.33 15.71
C ILE A 306 -28.32 -25.23 14.18
N LEU A 307 -27.61 -24.23 13.63
CA LEU A 307 -27.40 -24.09 12.19
C LEU A 307 -26.54 -25.20 11.56
N GLN A 308 -25.87 -26.04 12.36
CA GLN A 308 -25.17 -27.24 11.90
C GLN A 308 -26.08 -28.48 11.83
N GLU A 309 -27.30 -28.43 12.40
CA GLU A 309 -28.24 -29.54 12.38
C GLU A 309 -28.91 -29.68 11.00
N GLU A 310 -29.13 -30.94 10.58
CA GLU A 310 -29.49 -31.23 9.20
C GLU A 310 -30.88 -30.68 8.84
N GLY A 311 -30.94 -29.91 7.74
CA GLY A 311 -32.18 -29.31 7.24
C GLY A 311 -32.51 -27.93 7.81
N ILE A 312 -31.95 -27.51 8.96
CA ILE A 312 -32.30 -26.21 9.59
C ILE A 312 -32.05 -25.02 8.66
N LYS A 313 -30.91 -24.97 7.97
CA LYS A 313 -30.63 -23.90 6.99
C LYS A 313 -31.64 -23.85 5.82
N LYS A 314 -32.20 -25.01 5.42
CA LYS A 314 -33.26 -25.08 4.38
C LYS A 314 -34.63 -24.65 4.91
N LEU A 315 -34.89 -24.82 6.22
CA LEU A 315 -36.10 -24.33 6.88
C LEU A 315 -36.08 -22.81 6.97
N ILE A 316 -34.99 -22.21 7.46
CA ILE A 316 -34.86 -20.75 7.59
C ILE A 316 -34.95 -20.07 6.22
N GLY A 317 -34.19 -20.54 5.22
CA GLY A 317 -34.23 -19.99 3.87
C GLY A 317 -35.57 -20.15 3.15
N ARG A 318 -36.44 -21.08 3.57
CA ARG A 318 -37.84 -21.15 3.10
C ARG A 318 -38.67 -20.01 3.71
N VAL A 319 -38.61 -19.85 5.02
CA VAL A 319 -39.35 -18.78 5.73
C VAL A 319 -38.91 -17.40 5.24
N GLU A 320 -37.59 -17.17 5.09
CA GLU A 320 -37.02 -15.96 4.48
C GLU A 320 -37.61 -15.70 3.08
N ALA A 321 -37.66 -16.72 2.21
CA ALA A 321 -38.19 -16.62 0.86
C ALA A 321 -39.73 -16.49 0.78
N ASP A 322 -40.46 -16.77 1.85
CA ASP A 322 -41.91 -16.50 1.96
C ASP A 322 -42.13 -15.05 2.43
N PHE A 323 -41.48 -14.61 3.52
CA PHE A 323 -41.58 -13.21 4.01
C PHE A 323 -41.06 -12.17 3.01
N MET A 324 -40.01 -12.47 2.25
CA MET A 324 -39.50 -11.60 1.19
C MET A 324 -40.46 -11.50 -0.01
N ARG A 325 -41.19 -12.58 -0.34
CA ARG A 325 -42.18 -12.60 -1.43
C ARG A 325 -43.38 -11.72 -1.12
N ASP A 326 -43.85 -11.79 0.12
CA ASP A 326 -45.00 -11.01 0.61
C ASP A 326 -44.62 -9.56 0.98
N LYS A 327 -43.33 -9.19 0.91
CA LYS A 327 -42.75 -7.92 1.38
C LYS A 327 -42.93 -7.64 2.88
N ARG A 328 -43.14 -8.68 3.69
CA ARG A 328 -43.45 -8.61 5.13
C ARG A 328 -42.22 -8.66 6.04
N MET A 329 -41.03 -8.46 5.47
CA MET A 329 -39.76 -8.65 6.18
C MET A 329 -39.59 -7.70 7.39
N GLY A 330 -40.24 -6.54 7.38
CA GLY A 330 -40.28 -5.62 8.53
C GLY A 330 -40.84 -6.26 9.81
N GLU A 331 -41.84 -7.15 9.70
CA GLU A 331 -42.45 -7.84 10.86
C GLU A 331 -41.44 -8.71 11.63
N ILE A 332 -40.42 -9.22 10.94
CA ILE A 332 -39.33 -10.02 11.54
C ILE A 332 -38.39 -9.11 12.34
N ASP A 333 -38.10 -7.93 11.82
CA ASP A 333 -37.15 -6.98 12.41
C ASP A 333 -37.78 -6.13 13.53
N GLU A 334 -39.06 -5.78 13.40
CA GLU A 334 -39.85 -5.09 14.43
C GLU A 334 -39.92 -5.85 15.76
N GLU A 335 -39.72 -7.18 15.79
CA GLU A 335 -39.60 -7.91 17.05
C GLU A 335 -38.31 -7.56 17.83
N LEU A 336 -37.22 -7.20 17.13
CA LEU A 336 -35.87 -6.97 17.64
C LEU A 336 -35.62 -5.52 18.12
N PHE A 337 -34.43 -5.25 18.66
CA PHE A 337 -33.95 -3.87 18.93
C PHE A 337 -33.17 -3.29 17.74
N PHE A 338 -32.45 -4.15 17.01
CA PHE A 338 -31.80 -3.84 15.74
C PHE A 338 -31.76 -5.13 14.91
N SER A 339 -31.66 -5.01 13.59
CA SER A 339 -31.46 -6.14 12.68
C SER A 339 -30.10 -6.04 11.98
N ILE A 340 -29.53 -7.18 11.63
CA ILE A 340 -28.21 -7.31 11.00
C ILE A 340 -28.41 -8.07 9.68
N ASP A 341 -27.92 -7.53 8.58
CA ASP A 341 -27.69 -8.30 7.36
C ASP A 341 -26.20 -8.68 7.24
N GLU A 342 -25.92 -9.95 7.46
CA GLU A 342 -24.58 -10.55 7.39
C GLU A 342 -23.95 -10.51 5.98
N LYS A 343 -24.74 -10.26 4.93
CA LYS A 343 -24.24 -10.18 3.53
C LYS A 343 -23.78 -8.77 3.13
N SER A 344 -24.40 -7.74 3.71
CA SER A 344 -24.08 -6.32 3.43
C SER A 344 -23.34 -5.63 4.58
N HIS A 345 -23.23 -6.28 5.74
CA HIS A 345 -22.71 -5.74 6.99
C HIS A 345 -23.45 -4.49 7.50
N ILE A 346 -24.68 -4.27 7.01
CA ILE A 346 -25.58 -3.21 7.47
C ILE A 346 -26.25 -3.65 8.78
N ILE A 347 -26.43 -2.68 9.71
CA ILE A 347 -27.17 -2.86 10.95
C ILE A 347 -28.24 -1.77 11.04
N ASP A 348 -29.51 -2.18 10.98
CA ASP A 348 -30.66 -1.27 10.97
C ASP A 348 -31.27 -1.13 12.37
N LEU A 349 -31.51 0.13 12.76
CA LEU A 349 -31.95 0.48 14.11
C LEU A 349 -33.48 0.63 14.15
N THR A 350 -34.15 -0.40 14.66
CA THR A 350 -35.62 -0.50 14.77
C THR A 350 -36.21 0.59 15.67
N GLU A 351 -37.53 0.79 15.62
CA GLU A 351 -38.20 1.74 16.51
C GLU A 351 -37.98 1.41 18.00
N LYS A 352 -38.03 0.12 18.39
CA LYS A 352 -37.69 -0.34 19.75
C LYS A 352 -36.27 0.02 20.16
N GLY A 353 -35.32 -0.04 19.23
CA GLY A 353 -33.94 0.39 19.46
C GLY A 353 -33.82 1.90 19.67
N ARG A 354 -34.49 2.70 18.83
CA ARG A 354 -34.53 4.17 18.93
C ARG A 354 -35.14 4.61 20.26
N GLN A 355 -36.30 4.05 20.62
CA GLN A 355 -36.97 4.28 21.90
C GLN A 355 -36.10 3.88 23.11
N PHE A 356 -35.30 2.81 23.02
CA PHE A 356 -34.39 2.40 24.10
C PHE A 356 -33.17 3.33 24.25
N LEU A 357 -32.61 3.83 23.14
CA LEU A 357 -31.44 4.72 23.17
C LEU A 357 -31.79 6.17 23.56
N SER A 358 -33.01 6.62 23.24
CA SER A 358 -33.53 7.93 23.60
C SER A 358 -35.03 7.88 24.00
N PRO A 359 -35.33 7.43 25.24
CA PRO A 359 -36.72 7.30 25.71
C PRO A 359 -37.45 8.63 25.92
N ASN A 360 -36.73 9.76 25.96
CA ASN A 360 -37.28 11.09 26.25
C ASN A 360 -37.25 12.06 25.04
N HIS A 361 -36.53 11.72 23.97
CA HIS A 361 -36.37 12.56 22.77
C HIS A 361 -36.28 11.68 21.52
N GLN A 362 -37.43 11.39 20.89
CA GLN A 362 -37.45 10.59 19.66
C GLN A 362 -36.87 11.37 18.47
N ASP A 363 -36.97 12.70 18.52
CA ASP A 363 -36.48 13.70 17.54
C ASP A 363 -34.93 13.77 17.44
N LEU A 364 -34.23 12.95 18.23
CA LEU A 364 -32.79 12.72 18.14
C LEU A 364 -32.43 11.72 17.02
N PHE A 365 -33.39 10.87 16.61
CA PHE A 365 -33.25 9.85 15.55
C PHE A 365 -34.05 10.19 14.28
N VAL A 366 -34.61 11.39 14.23
CA VAL A 366 -35.29 11.94 13.05
C VAL A 366 -34.42 13.09 12.55
N LEU A 367 -33.76 12.87 11.42
CA LEU A 367 -33.15 13.97 10.67
C LEU A 367 -34.30 14.80 10.05
N PRO A 368 -34.38 16.11 10.29
CA PRO A 368 -35.37 16.95 9.63
C PRO A 368 -35.07 17.03 8.13
N ASP A 369 -36.09 17.23 7.30
CA ASP A 369 -35.86 17.59 5.90
C ASP A 369 -35.22 19.00 5.88
N LEU A 370 -33.96 19.03 5.47
CA LEU A 370 -33.17 20.25 5.47
C LEU A 370 -33.74 21.29 4.49
N SER A 371 -34.31 20.84 3.37
CA SER A 371 -34.92 21.73 2.35
C SER A 371 -36.20 22.35 2.88
N GLU A 372 -37.04 21.56 3.56
CA GLU A 372 -38.27 22.09 4.18
C GLU A 372 -37.94 23.06 5.32
N ALA A 373 -37.01 22.70 6.21
CA ALA A 373 -36.62 23.52 7.36
C ALA A 373 -35.91 24.82 6.95
N LEU A 374 -34.99 24.78 5.98
CA LEU A 374 -34.39 25.99 5.40
C LEU A 374 -35.44 26.86 4.72
N GLY A 375 -36.34 26.26 3.93
CA GLY A 375 -37.45 26.96 3.29
C GLY A 375 -38.39 27.67 4.29
N GLN A 376 -38.63 27.07 5.46
CA GLN A 376 -39.39 27.72 6.54
C GLN A 376 -38.63 28.93 7.14
N ILE A 377 -37.31 28.83 7.36
CA ILE A 377 -36.48 29.94 7.87
C ILE A 377 -36.39 31.08 6.85
N GLU A 378 -36.24 30.77 5.56
CA GLU A 378 -36.17 31.78 4.49
C GLU A 378 -37.49 32.53 4.28
N ASN A 379 -38.63 31.83 4.36
CA ASN A 379 -39.94 32.44 4.15
C ASN A 379 -40.56 33.08 5.40
N ASP A 380 -39.99 32.93 6.60
CA ASP A 380 -40.47 33.58 7.82
C ASP A 380 -40.34 35.13 7.72
N PRO A 381 -41.44 35.91 7.74
CA PRO A 381 -41.39 37.36 7.63
C PRO A 381 -41.05 38.07 8.96
N SER A 382 -40.92 37.33 10.07
CA SER A 382 -40.64 37.89 11.41
C SER A 382 -39.15 38.02 11.73
N LEU A 383 -38.27 37.45 10.91
CA LEU A 383 -36.82 37.40 11.13
C LEU A 383 -36.08 38.37 10.22
N SER A 384 -35.10 39.09 10.76
CA SER A 384 -34.14 39.86 9.97
C SER A 384 -33.17 38.93 9.19
N LEU A 385 -32.50 39.49 8.18
CA LEU A 385 -31.52 38.75 7.37
C LEU A 385 -30.36 38.16 8.19
N GLU A 386 -29.91 38.87 9.23
CA GLU A 386 -28.83 38.39 10.12
C GLU A 386 -29.32 37.23 11.02
N GLU A 387 -30.56 37.31 11.53
CA GLU A 387 -31.19 36.23 12.32
C GLU A 387 -31.51 34.99 11.46
N LYS A 388 -31.81 35.15 10.17
CA LYS A 388 -32.00 34.04 9.24
C LYS A 388 -30.70 33.26 9.02
N VAL A 389 -29.60 33.95 8.73
CA VAL A 389 -28.27 33.30 8.58
C VAL A 389 -27.88 32.58 9.86
N LEU A 390 -28.02 33.20 11.03
CA LEU A 390 -27.75 32.56 12.32
C LEU A 390 -28.59 31.30 12.56
N LYS A 391 -29.88 31.31 12.22
CA LYS A 391 -30.74 30.13 12.33
C LYS A 391 -30.43 29.05 11.29
N GLN A 392 -30.00 29.42 10.09
CA GLN A 392 -29.51 28.47 9.09
C GLN A 392 -28.24 27.78 9.63
N GLU A 393 -27.24 28.54 10.12
CA GLU A 393 -26.04 27.98 10.75
C GLU A 393 -26.35 27.08 11.96
N GLU A 394 -27.30 27.47 12.81
CA GLU A 394 -27.75 26.66 13.95
C GLU A 394 -28.41 25.34 13.50
N LEU A 395 -29.27 25.39 12.47
CA LEU A 395 -29.89 24.21 11.87
C LEU A 395 -28.86 23.26 11.24
N TYR A 396 -27.90 23.78 10.45
CA TYR A 396 -26.81 22.99 9.89
C TYR A 396 -25.97 22.32 10.98
N ARG A 397 -25.66 23.05 12.06
CA ARG A 397 -24.89 22.52 13.20
C ARG A 397 -25.64 21.43 13.97
N ASP A 398 -26.92 21.61 14.25
CA ASP A 398 -27.72 20.60 14.97
C ASP A 398 -27.98 19.36 14.10
N TYR A 399 -28.17 19.55 12.78
CA TYR A 399 -28.22 18.45 11.81
C TYR A 399 -26.91 17.64 11.80
N ALA A 400 -25.75 18.30 11.70
CA ALA A 400 -24.45 17.65 11.71
C ALA A 400 -24.22 16.84 13.00
N VAL A 401 -24.50 17.42 14.16
CA VAL A 401 -24.37 16.74 15.47
C VAL A 401 -25.34 15.56 15.63
N LYS A 402 -26.55 15.62 15.06
CA LYS A 402 -27.47 14.48 15.02
C LYS A 402 -26.95 13.36 14.11
N ASN A 403 -26.44 13.72 12.92
CA ASN A 403 -25.92 12.75 11.96
C ASN A 403 -24.66 12.04 12.51
N GLU A 404 -23.72 12.79 13.10
CA GLU A 404 -22.56 12.27 13.84
C GLU A 404 -22.99 11.24 14.90
N LYS A 405 -23.98 11.57 15.74
CA LYS A 405 -24.48 10.65 16.77
C LYS A 405 -25.13 9.39 16.21
N ILE A 406 -25.83 9.46 15.08
CA ILE A 406 -26.40 8.29 14.40
C ILE A 406 -25.27 7.41 13.84
N HIS A 407 -24.21 8.03 13.32
CA HIS A 407 -23.01 7.33 12.84
C HIS A 407 -22.27 6.60 13.96
N ASP A 408 -21.90 7.31 15.04
CA ASP A 408 -21.24 6.75 16.23
C ASP A 408 -21.98 5.53 16.79
N ILE A 409 -23.31 5.61 16.90
CA ILE A 409 -24.16 4.48 17.34
C ILE A 409 -24.02 3.29 16.38
N THR A 410 -24.04 3.53 15.07
CA THR A 410 -23.99 2.50 14.04
C THR A 410 -22.62 1.81 14.01
N GLN A 411 -21.52 2.57 14.13
CA GLN A 411 -20.17 2.00 14.24
C GLN A 411 -19.98 1.23 15.55
N LEU A 412 -20.49 1.72 16.68
CA LEU A 412 -20.51 0.96 17.93
C LEU A 412 -21.32 -0.34 17.79
N LEU A 413 -22.48 -0.32 17.13
CA LEU A 413 -23.28 -1.53 16.89
C LEU A 413 -22.55 -2.54 16.02
N LYS A 414 -21.90 -2.10 14.93
CA LYS A 414 -21.01 -2.95 14.10
C LYS A 414 -19.89 -3.54 14.96
N ALA A 415 -19.13 -2.69 15.67
CA ALA A 415 -18.02 -3.08 16.54
C ALA A 415 -18.42 -4.09 17.62
N TYR A 416 -19.60 -3.95 18.24
CA TYR A 416 -20.10 -4.88 19.26
C TYR A 416 -20.71 -6.17 18.70
N SER A 417 -21.29 -6.15 17.50
CA SER A 417 -22.13 -7.26 16.98
C SER A 417 -21.46 -8.10 15.88
N LEU A 418 -20.53 -7.52 15.12
CA LEU A 418 -19.88 -8.16 13.98
C LEU A 418 -18.41 -8.55 14.24
N PHE A 419 -17.72 -7.90 15.18
CA PHE A 419 -16.29 -8.11 15.44
C PHE A 419 -16.04 -8.77 16.81
N GLU A 420 -15.41 -9.94 16.83
CA GLU A 420 -14.95 -10.64 18.03
C GLU A 420 -13.46 -10.40 18.29
N LYS A 421 -13.13 -10.23 19.58
CA LYS A 421 -11.75 -10.11 20.04
C LYS A 421 -11.04 -11.45 19.91
N ASP A 422 -9.76 -11.39 19.55
CA ASP A 422 -8.89 -12.53 19.25
C ASP A 422 -9.33 -13.35 18.01
N VAL A 423 -10.21 -12.77 17.16
CA VAL A 423 -10.62 -13.30 15.86
C VAL A 423 -10.30 -12.28 14.75
N GLU A 424 -11.08 -11.20 14.63
CA GLU A 424 -10.83 -10.16 13.61
C GLU A 424 -9.84 -9.08 14.09
N TYR A 425 -9.67 -8.91 15.41
CA TYR A 425 -8.69 -7.99 16.01
C TYR A 425 -8.17 -8.50 17.36
N VAL A 426 -6.96 -8.08 17.73
CA VAL A 426 -6.40 -8.23 19.09
C VAL A 426 -6.18 -6.87 19.74
N VAL A 427 -5.92 -6.86 21.05
CA VAL A 427 -5.49 -5.65 21.78
C VAL A 427 -4.10 -5.90 22.37
N SER A 428 -3.10 -5.12 21.94
CA SER A 428 -1.73 -5.16 22.47
C SER A 428 -1.27 -3.75 22.83
N ASP A 429 -0.49 -3.63 23.90
CA ASP A 429 0.18 -2.37 24.31
C ASP A 429 -0.78 -1.15 24.41
N GLY A 430 -2.05 -1.41 24.72
CA GLY A 430 -3.08 -0.39 24.83
C GLY A 430 -3.60 0.15 23.49
N ARG A 431 -3.50 -0.62 22.39
CA ARG A 431 -4.08 -0.31 21.06
C ARG A 431 -4.74 -1.53 20.41
N VAL A 432 -5.69 -1.27 19.50
CA VAL A 432 -6.32 -2.30 18.65
C VAL A 432 -5.39 -2.61 17.47
N ILE A 433 -5.22 -3.90 17.16
CA ILE A 433 -4.44 -4.37 16.00
C ILE A 433 -5.27 -5.38 15.22
N ILE A 434 -5.47 -5.12 13.93
CA ILE A 434 -6.27 -5.97 13.04
C ILE A 434 -5.55 -7.32 12.83
N VAL A 435 -6.33 -8.39 12.82
CA VAL A 435 -5.89 -9.73 12.40
C VAL A 435 -6.34 -9.96 10.96
N ASP A 436 -5.42 -10.39 10.11
CA ASP A 436 -5.72 -10.83 8.75
C ASP A 436 -6.46 -12.17 8.80
N GLU A 437 -7.74 -12.19 8.39
CA GLU A 437 -8.64 -13.35 8.50
C GLU A 437 -8.14 -14.61 7.77
N PHE A 438 -7.32 -14.44 6.72
CA PHE A 438 -6.84 -15.54 5.87
C PHE A 438 -5.50 -16.12 6.36
N THR A 439 -4.67 -15.30 7.01
CA THR A 439 -3.29 -15.67 7.38
C THR A 439 -3.01 -15.65 8.88
N GLY A 440 -3.96 -15.19 9.72
CA GLY A 440 -3.82 -15.05 11.17
C GLY A 440 -2.73 -14.07 11.59
N ARG A 441 -2.30 -13.17 10.68
CA ARG A 441 -1.22 -12.22 10.93
C ARG A 441 -1.74 -10.95 11.57
N LEU A 442 -1.01 -10.43 12.55
CA LEU A 442 -1.21 -9.07 13.04
C LEU A 442 -0.80 -8.07 11.95
N MET A 443 -1.65 -7.07 11.69
CA MET A 443 -1.40 -5.99 10.74
C MET A 443 -1.21 -4.65 11.47
N PRO A 444 -0.06 -4.45 12.16
CA PRO A 444 0.22 -3.17 12.83
C PRO A 444 0.28 -2.03 11.81
N GLY A 445 -0.35 -0.90 12.13
CA GLY A 445 -0.45 0.27 11.24
C GLY A 445 -1.62 0.23 10.24
N ARG A 446 -2.43 -0.84 10.19
CA ARG A 446 -3.72 -0.83 9.48
C ARG A 446 -4.87 -0.50 10.44
N ARG A 447 -5.81 0.33 9.96
CA ARG A 447 -7.08 0.65 10.62
C ARG A 447 -8.27 0.19 9.77
N TYR A 448 -9.44 0.15 10.40
CA TYR A 448 -10.72 0.11 9.68
C TYR A 448 -11.14 1.56 9.38
N SER A 449 -11.78 1.78 8.23
CA SER A 449 -12.35 3.07 7.81
C SER A 449 -13.60 3.43 8.62
N ASP A 450 -14.22 4.57 8.29
CA ASP A 450 -15.62 4.86 8.64
C ASP A 450 -15.90 4.84 10.17
N GLY A 451 -14.98 5.36 10.98
CA GLY A 451 -15.07 5.38 12.45
C GLY A 451 -15.06 4.01 13.15
N LEU A 452 -15.04 2.90 12.41
CA LEU A 452 -15.16 1.56 12.96
C LEU A 452 -13.96 1.16 13.84
N HIS A 453 -12.76 1.67 13.53
CA HIS A 453 -11.58 1.42 14.36
C HIS A 453 -11.67 2.18 15.69
N GLN A 454 -12.14 3.44 15.66
CA GLN A 454 -12.42 4.26 16.83
C GLN A 454 -13.53 3.64 17.69
N ALA A 455 -14.57 3.08 17.08
CA ALA A 455 -15.61 2.34 17.78
C ALA A 455 -15.09 1.04 18.43
N LEU A 456 -14.08 0.38 17.85
CA LEU A 456 -13.40 -0.78 18.45
C LEU A 456 -12.44 -0.37 19.59
N GLU A 457 -11.68 0.71 19.42
CA GLU A 457 -10.86 1.30 20.48
C GLU A 457 -11.75 1.71 21.67
N ALA A 458 -12.84 2.42 21.40
CA ALA A 458 -13.88 2.78 22.36
C ALA A 458 -14.46 1.56 23.07
N LYS A 459 -14.94 0.54 22.32
CA LYS A 459 -15.48 -0.73 22.85
C LYS A 459 -14.55 -1.36 23.88
N GLU A 460 -13.27 -1.48 23.56
CA GLU A 460 -12.24 -2.11 24.40
C GLU A 460 -11.79 -1.26 25.60
N ASN A 461 -12.16 0.03 25.67
CA ASN A 461 -11.61 1.02 26.61
C ASN A 461 -10.12 1.31 26.36
N VAL A 462 -9.74 1.29 25.07
CA VAL A 462 -8.44 1.72 24.55
C VAL A 462 -8.48 3.24 24.33
N HIS A 463 -7.31 3.89 24.23
CA HIS A 463 -7.25 5.29 23.81
C HIS A 463 -7.74 5.42 22.37
N ILE A 464 -8.86 6.11 22.18
CA ILE A 464 -9.40 6.41 20.86
C ILE A 464 -8.44 7.41 20.19
N GLU A 465 -7.82 7.01 19.08
CA GLU A 465 -7.03 7.92 18.26
C GLU A 465 -7.94 8.64 17.24
N THR A 466 -7.65 9.91 16.95
CA THR A 466 -8.42 10.74 15.99
C THR A 466 -8.62 10.03 14.66
N GLU A 467 -9.76 10.25 14.00
CA GLU A 467 -9.97 9.74 12.65
C GLU A 467 -8.89 10.22 11.67
N THR A 468 -8.63 9.41 10.66
CA THR A 468 -7.54 9.62 9.70
C THR A 468 -8.09 9.63 8.27
N GLN A 469 -8.17 10.82 7.67
CA GLN A 469 -8.63 11.00 6.29
C GLN A 469 -7.52 10.75 5.26
N THR A 470 -7.88 10.34 4.05
CA THR A 470 -6.99 10.24 2.88
C THR A 470 -6.47 11.64 2.52
N LEU A 471 -5.18 11.91 2.70
CA LEU A 471 -4.56 13.18 2.27
C LEU A 471 -4.05 13.12 0.83
N ALA A 472 -3.50 11.97 0.45
CA ALA A 472 -3.01 11.71 -0.90
C ALA A 472 -3.02 10.20 -1.17
N THR A 473 -3.34 9.81 -2.39
CA THR A 473 -3.43 8.40 -2.81
C THR A 473 -2.99 8.25 -4.27
N ILE A 474 -2.31 7.14 -4.60
CA ILE A 474 -2.00 6.73 -5.99
C ILE A 474 -1.86 5.20 -6.09
N THR A 475 -2.32 4.61 -7.19
CA THR A 475 -2.04 3.19 -7.50
C THR A 475 -0.61 3.01 -8.04
N LEU A 476 0.01 1.85 -7.80
CA LEU A 476 1.30 1.54 -8.42
C LEU A 476 1.20 1.52 -9.97
N GLN A 477 0.03 1.15 -10.49
CA GLN A 477 -0.35 1.26 -11.90
C GLN A 477 -0.15 2.67 -12.43
N ASN A 478 -0.84 3.67 -11.87
CA ASN A 478 -0.75 5.05 -12.35
C ASN A 478 0.55 5.74 -11.96
N PHE A 479 1.18 5.40 -10.82
CA PHE A 479 2.51 5.89 -10.49
C PHE A 479 3.56 5.50 -11.55
N PHE A 480 3.59 4.24 -12.01
CA PHE A 480 4.56 3.84 -13.03
C PHE A 480 4.22 4.29 -14.45
N ARG A 481 2.95 4.68 -14.72
CA ARG A 481 2.57 5.37 -15.97
C ARG A 481 3.10 6.81 -16.07
N LEU A 482 3.58 7.42 -14.97
CA LEU A 482 4.18 8.76 -14.99
C LEU A 482 5.56 8.83 -15.66
N TYR A 483 6.19 7.69 -16.00
CA TYR A 483 7.56 7.66 -16.53
C TYR A 483 7.61 7.81 -18.06
N ASP A 484 8.46 8.70 -18.59
CA ASP A 484 8.69 8.88 -20.05
C ASP A 484 9.00 7.53 -20.73
N LYS A 485 9.72 6.65 -20.03
CA LYS A 485 9.95 5.25 -20.42
C LYS A 485 9.98 4.31 -19.21
N LEU A 486 9.32 3.16 -19.32
CA LEU A 486 9.24 2.11 -18.30
C LEU A 486 9.77 0.78 -18.85
N ALA A 487 10.49 0.01 -18.03
CA ALA A 487 10.97 -1.32 -18.37
C ALA A 487 11.00 -2.24 -17.13
N GLY A 488 11.15 -3.55 -17.32
CA GLY A 488 11.18 -4.48 -16.19
C GLY A 488 11.88 -5.81 -16.47
N MET A 489 12.28 -6.51 -15.42
CA MET A 489 12.95 -7.80 -15.52
C MET A 489 12.50 -8.79 -14.44
N THR A 490 12.22 -10.03 -14.83
CA THR A 490 11.82 -11.12 -13.92
C THR A 490 12.12 -12.48 -14.56
N GLY A 491 11.92 -13.58 -13.84
CA GLY A 491 11.99 -14.94 -14.39
C GLY A 491 10.64 -15.52 -14.84
N THR A 492 9.54 -14.77 -14.73
CA THR A 492 8.16 -15.29 -14.87
C THR A 492 7.12 -14.23 -15.33
N ALA A 493 7.37 -13.54 -16.44
CA ALA A 493 6.45 -12.56 -17.03
C ALA A 493 5.51 -13.12 -18.12
N GLU A 494 5.90 -14.19 -18.82
CA GLU A 494 5.17 -14.80 -19.95
C GLU A 494 3.68 -15.06 -19.62
N THR A 495 3.38 -15.47 -18.38
CA THR A 495 2.00 -15.79 -17.95
C THR A 495 1.09 -14.58 -17.91
N GLU A 496 1.61 -13.40 -17.54
CA GLU A 496 0.84 -12.16 -17.39
C GLU A 496 1.11 -11.17 -18.54
N ALA A 497 1.74 -11.59 -19.64
CA ALA A 497 2.13 -10.72 -20.76
C ALA A 497 0.98 -9.89 -21.35
N THR A 498 -0.26 -10.38 -21.27
CA THR A 498 -1.46 -9.62 -21.65
C THR A 498 -1.79 -8.51 -20.66
N GLU A 499 -1.63 -8.72 -19.36
CA GLU A 499 -1.85 -7.71 -18.32
C GLU A 499 -0.80 -6.60 -18.39
N PHE A 500 0.48 -6.96 -18.51
CA PHE A 500 1.57 -5.99 -18.69
C PHE A 500 1.34 -5.06 -19.89
N TYR A 501 0.91 -5.63 -21.02
CA TYR A 501 0.62 -4.84 -22.22
C TYR A 501 -0.66 -3.99 -22.07
N GLN A 502 -1.73 -4.52 -21.48
CA GLN A 502 -3.00 -3.80 -21.33
C GLN A 502 -2.95 -2.66 -20.30
N ILE A 503 -2.20 -2.81 -19.22
CA ILE A 503 -2.12 -1.80 -18.15
C ILE A 503 -0.99 -0.79 -18.42
N TYR A 504 0.19 -1.27 -18.84
CA TYR A 504 1.44 -0.50 -18.91
C TYR A 504 2.03 -0.35 -20.32
N GLY A 505 1.43 -0.95 -21.35
CA GLY A 505 2.02 -1.00 -22.70
C GLY A 505 3.26 -1.92 -22.83
N LEU A 506 3.65 -2.59 -21.74
CA LEU A 506 4.90 -3.34 -21.66
C LEU A 506 4.80 -4.69 -22.38
N ASP A 507 5.55 -4.82 -23.48
CA ASP A 507 5.68 -6.06 -24.25
C ASP A 507 6.71 -7.00 -23.59
N VAL A 508 6.41 -8.31 -23.50
CA VAL A 508 7.29 -9.30 -22.85
C VAL A 508 8.15 -10.03 -23.88
N VAL A 509 9.47 -10.11 -23.63
CA VAL A 509 10.44 -10.86 -24.45
C VAL A 509 11.13 -11.90 -23.57
N VAL A 510 10.96 -13.19 -23.91
CA VAL A 510 11.63 -14.30 -23.23
C VAL A 510 13.06 -14.43 -23.75
N ILE A 511 14.04 -14.20 -22.88
CA ILE A 511 15.48 -14.24 -23.20
C ILE A 511 16.02 -15.67 -23.01
N PRO A 512 16.82 -16.21 -23.94
CA PRO A 512 17.40 -17.55 -23.79
C PRO A 512 18.41 -17.60 -22.65
N THR A 513 18.42 -18.71 -21.91
CA THR A 513 19.44 -18.99 -20.86
C THR A 513 20.81 -19.21 -21.48
N ASN A 514 21.87 -18.67 -20.86
CA ASN A 514 23.26 -18.82 -21.29
C ASN A 514 23.70 -20.30 -21.40
N LYS A 515 23.13 -21.18 -20.58
CA LYS A 515 23.37 -22.63 -20.58
C LYS A 515 22.05 -23.40 -20.45
N PRO A 516 21.87 -24.55 -21.14
CA PRO A 516 20.64 -25.34 -21.06
C PRO A 516 20.28 -25.76 -19.63
N VAL A 517 19.03 -25.52 -19.23
CA VAL A 517 18.50 -25.83 -17.89
C VAL A 517 18.44 -27.34 -17.67
N ARG A 518 19.09 -27.84 -16.62
CA ARG A 518 19.16 -29.29 -16.28
C ARG A 518 18.33 -29.62 -15.04
N ARG A 519 17.06 -29.17 -15.05
CA ARG A 519 16.07 -29.39 -13.98
C ARG A 519 15.11 -30.52 -14.34
N VAL A 520 15.01 -31.53 -13.47
CA VAL A 520 13.86 -32.44 -13.47
C VAL A 520 12.71 -31.80 -12.69
N ASN A 521 11.52 -31.78 -13.26
CA ASN A 521 10.29 -31.41 -12.54
C ASN A 521 9.46 -32.68 -12.44
N HIS A 522 9.31 -33.22 -11.23
CA HIS A 522 8.44 -34.36 -10.97
C HIS A 522 6.97 -33.90 -10.97
N GLU A 523 6.06 -34.85 -11.18
CA GLU A 523 4.62 -34.65 -10.98
C GLU A 523 4.28 -34.32 -9.51
N ASP A 524 3.07 -33.82 -9.29
CA ASP A 524 2.60 -33.44 -7.96
C ASP A 524 2.16 -34.68 -7.17
N GLN A 525 2.67 -34.85 -5.95
CA GLN A 525 2.26 -35.94 -5.05
C GLN A 525 1.06 -35.47 -4.20
N ILE A 526 -0.10 -36.08 -4.45
CA ILE A 526 -1.39 -35.63 -3.91
C ILE A 526 -1.87 -36.60 -2.83
N TYR A 527 -2.27 -36.04 -1.68
CA TYR A 527 -2.66 -36.76 -0.46
C TYR A 527 -4.08 -36.41 -0.02
N ARG A 528 -4.74 -37.32 0.72
CA ARG A 528 -6.08 -37.07 1.27
C ARG A 528 -6.08 -35.93 2.28
N THR A 529 -5.13 -35.92 3.22
CA THR A 529 -5.03 -34.97 4.33
C THR A 529 -3.71 -34.19 4.37
N LYS A 530 -3.73 -33.00 5.00
CA LYS A 530 -2.54 -32.20 5.33
C LYS A 530 -1.56 -33.00 6.21
N ARG A 531 -2.05 -33.92 7.05
CA ARG A 531 -1.22 -34.76 7.95
C ARG A 531 -0.35 -35.75 7.18
N GLU A 532 -0.90 -36.47 6.21
CA GLU A 532 -0.15 -37.40 5.36
C GLU A 532 0.89 -36.64 4.53
N LYS A 533 0.45 -35.55 3.89
CA LYS A 533 1.29 -34.63 3.10
C LYS A 533 2.54 -34.17 3.88
N TYR A 534 2.37 -33.67 5.11
CA TYR A 534 3.51 -33.21 5.93
C TYR A 534 4.42 -34.35 6.41
N ASN A 535 3.92 -35.56 6.62
CA ASN A 535 4.77 -36.71 6.91
C ASN A 535 5.64 -37.06 5.69
N ALA A 536 5.03 -37.18 4.50
CA ALA A 536 5.74 -37.51 3.25
C ALA A 536 6.80 -36.45 2.89
N ILE A 537 6.50 -35.16 3.06
CA ILE A 537 7.48 -34.07 2.93
C ILE A 537 8.69 -34.29 3.86
N ILE A 538 8.46 -34.65 5.12
CA ILE A 538 9.53 -34.84 6.11
C ILE A 538 10.38 -36.07 5.80
N ASP A 539 9.77 -37.18 5.37
CA ASP A 539 10.49 -38.39 4.98
C ASP A 539 11.29 -38.19 3.68
N GLU A 540 10.79 -37.40 2.71
CA GLU A 540 11.56 -36.99 1.52
C GLU A 540 12.75 -36.10 1.89
N ILE A 541 12.58 -35.11 2.78
CA ILE A 541 13.69 -34.27 3.28
C ILE A 541 14.76 -35.12 3.97
N VAL A 542 14.36 -36.08 4.81
CA VAL A 542 15.29 -37.01 5.48
C VAL A 542 16.04 -37.86 4.46
N ARG A 543 15.36 -38.42 3.46
CA ARG A 543 15.94 -39.24 2.38
C ARG A 543 16.96 -38.48 1.53
N LEU A 544 16.73 -37.19 1.27
CA LEU A 544 17.64 -36.34 0.51
C LEU A 544 18.83 -35.86 1.36
N HIS A 545 18.59 -35.47 2.62
CA HIS A 545 19.64 -35.10 3.57
C HIS A 545 20.64 -36.25 3.79
N GLN A 546 20.16 -37.49 3.91
CA GLN A 546 20.99 -38.71 3.99
C GLN A 546 21.84 -39.01 2.73
N LYS A 547 21.61 -38.30 1.62
CA LYS A 547 22.40 -38.41 0.37
C LYS A 547 23.35 -37.20 0.17
N ASP A 548 23.51 -36.36 1.20
CA ASP A 548 24.20 -35.06 1.16
C ASP A 548 23.62 -34.09 0.12
N ILE A 549 22.36 -34.26 -0.26
CA ILE A 549 21.68 -33.39 -1.24
C ILE A 549 21.10 -32.17 -0.51
N PRO A 550 21.41 -30.93 -0.92
CA PRO A 550 20.76 -29.74 -0.36
C PRO A 550 19.29 -29.66 -0.77
N VAL A 551 18.45 -29.22 0.18
CA VAL A 551 16.99 -29.12 0.04
C VAL A 551 16.50 -27.73 0.42
N LEU A 552 15.76 -27.10 -0.50
CA LEU A 552 14.97 -25.90 -0.22
C LEU A 552 13.48 -26.27 -0.18
N VAL A 553 12.83 -25.99 0.94
CA VAL A 553 11.41 -26.27 1.20
C VAL A 553 10.63 -24.97 1.15
N GLY A 554 9.76 -24.78 0.16
CA GLY A 554 8.89 -23.61 0.05
C GLY A 554 7.51 -23.88 0.65
N THR A 555 7.11 -23.08 1.63
CA THR A 555 5.80 -23.14 2.31
C THR A 555 4.97 -21.90 1.98
N ILE A 556 3.65 -21.93 2.10
CA ILE A 556 2.83 -20.70 1.91
C ILE A 556 2.78 -19.80 3.16
N SER A 557 2.89 -20.37 4.37
CA SER A 557 2.69 -19.65 5.63
C SER A 557 3.79 -19.90 6.67
N VAL A 558 3.94 -18.94 7.59
CA VAL A 558 4.88 -19.03 8.72
C VAL A 558 4.52 -20.21 9.64
N GLU A 559 3.23 -20.49 9.83
CA GLU A 559 2.76 -21.61 10.64
C GLU A 559 3.23 -22.96 10.07
N VAL A 560 3.10 -23.16 8.75
CA VAL A 560 3.56 -24.39 8.08
C VAL A 560 5.09 -24.53 8.18
N SER A 561 5.85 -23.43 8.05
CA SER A 561 7.29 -23.45 8.30
C SER A 561 7.65 -23.83 9.74
N GLU A 562 6.98 -23.28 10.75
CA GLU A 562 7.22 -23.63 12.16
C GLU A 562 6.71 -25.03 12.52
N LEU A 563 5.66 -25.54 11.85
CA LEU A 563 5.22 -26.93 11.96
C LEU A 563 6.27 -27.90 11.42
N LEU A 564 6.73 -27.69 10.18
CA LEU A 564 7.76 -28.52 9.55
C LEU A 564 9.10 -28.40 10.29
N SER A 565 9.47 -27.21 10.77
CA SER A 565 10.62 -27.02 11.64
C SER A 565 10.54 -27.88 12.91
N ARG A 566 9.38 -27.90 13.59
CA ARG A 566 9.13 -28.77 14.76
C ARG A 566 9.11 -30.26 14.40
N MET A 567 8.82 -30.65 13.16
CA MET A 567 8.91 -32.05 12.70
C MET A 567 10.36 -32.45 12.39
N LEU A 568 11.12 -31.62 11.67
CA LEU A 568 12.55 -31.85 11.39
C LEU A 568 13.40 -31.86 12.67
N LYS A 569 13.14 -30.95 13.63
CA LYS A 569 13.76 -30.98 14.98
C LYS A 569 13.54 -32.32 15.69
N ARG A 570 12.36 -32.92 15.57
CA ARG A 570 12.04 -34.26 16.14
C ARG A 570 12.71 -35.42 15.40
N ARG A 571 13.04 -35.27 14.11
CA ARG A 571 13.86 -36.21 13.33
C ARG A 571 15.38 -35.96 13.47
N GLY A 572 15.81 -34.98 14.26
CA GLY A 572 17.23 -34.63 14.47
C GLY A 572 17.89 -33.83 13.33
N ILE A 573 17.12 -33.42 12.31
CA ILE A 573 17.64 -32.76 11.11
C ILE A 573 17.92 -31.27 11.40
N ARG A 574 19.18 -30.85 11.25
CA ARG A 574 19.57 -29.43 11.30
C ARG A 574 19.03 -28.72 10.06
N HIS A 575 18.39 -27.58 10.27
CA HIS A 575 17.81 -26.79 9.20
C HIS A 575 17.71 -25.31 9.59
N SER A 576 17.64 -24.44 8.59
CA SER A 576 17.36 -23.01 8.75
C SER A 576 15.94 -22.67 8.33
N VAL A 577 15.38 -21.58 8.85
CA VAL A 577 14.03 -21.09 8.50
C VAL A 577 14.11 -19.61 8.13
N LEU A 578 13.55 -19.25 6.99
CA LEU A 578 13.47 -17.89 6.45
C LEU A 578 12.02 -17.42 6.52
N ASN A 579 11.75 -16.37 7.30
CA ASN A 579 10.41 -15.91 7.67
C ASN A 579 10.07 -14.50 7.13
N ALA A 580 10.86 -13.97 6.17
CA ALA A 580 10.73 -12.63 5.58
C ALA A 580 10.77 -11.47 6.61
N LYS A 581 11.55 -11.62 7.69
CA LYS A 581 11.68 -10.61 8.77
C LYS A 581 13.04 -9.91 8.83
N TYR A 582 14.12 -10.54 8.33
CA TYR A 582 15.47 -10.00 8.44
C TYR A 582 16.29 -10.26 7.16
N HIS A 583 15.98 -9.53 6.09
CA HIS A 583 16.49 -9.81 4.73
C HIS A 583 18.01 -10.01 4.63
N GLN A 584 18.82 -9.25 5.38
CA GLN A 584 20.28 -9.46 5.41
C GLN A 584 20.68 -10.82 5.99
N LYS A 585 20.14 -11.22 7.14
CA LYS A 585 20.40 -12.54 7.75
C LYS A 585 19.83 -13.67 6.90
N GLU A 586 18.71 -13.41 6.23
CA GLU A 586 18.11 -14.36 5.29
C GLU A 586 19.01 -14.56 4.07
N ALA A 587 19.61 -13.50 3.52
CA ALA A 587 20.57 -13.61 2.43
C ALA A 587 21.84 -14.39 2.83
N GLU A 588 22.37 -14.17 4.04
CA GLU A 588 23.49 -14.94 4.60
C GLU A 588 23.18 -16.45 4.71
N ILE A 589 21.94 -16.80 5.11
CA ILE A 589 21.47 -18.19 5.19
C ILE A 589 21.27 -18.78 3.78
N VAL A 590 20.67 -18.02 2.85
CA VAL A 590 20.41 -18.46 1.45
C VAL A 590 21.72 -18.76 0.72
N ALA A 591 22.76 -17.96 0.94
CA ALA A 591 24.10 -18.22 0.41
C ALA A 591 24.71 -19.56 0.91
N GLN A 592 24.26 -20.06 2.05
CA GLN A 592 24.67 -21.37 2.61
C GLN A 592 23.70 -22.51 2.27
N ALA A 593 22.50 -22.23 1.76
CA ALA A 593 21.49 -23.25 1.43
C ALA A 593 21.92 -24.23 0.31
N GLY A 594 22.95 -23.89 -0.45
CA GLY A 594 23.52 -24.74 -1.51
C GLY A 594 24.64 -25.68 -1.06
N GLN A 595 24.99 -25.75 0.24
CA GLN A 595 26.06 -26.63 0.74
C GLN A 595 25.60 -28.10 0.89
N PRO A 596 26.51 -29.10 0.86
CA PRO A 596 26.15 -30.52 1.02
C PRO A 596 25.26 -30.77 2.25
N GLY A 597 24.14 -31.46 2.04
CA GLY A 597 23.16 -31.80 3.08
C GLY A 597 22.43 -30.60 3.72
N ALA A 598 22.59 -29.37 3.24
CA ALA A 598 21.90 -28.21 3.81
C ALA A 598 20.37 -28.31 3.64
N VAL A 599 19.60 -28.05 4.71
CA VAL A 599 18.13 -28.01 4.66
C VAL A 599 17.66 -26.61 5.04
N THR A 600 16.93 -25.95 4.15
CA THR A 600 16.40 -24.59 4.36
C THR A 600 14.91 -24.57 4.09
N ILE A 601 14.13 -23.99 5.00
CA ILE A 601 12.70 -23.74 4.83
C ILE A 601 12.51 -22.25 4.53
N ALA A 602 11.74 -21.91 3.49
CA ALA A 602 11.39 -20.54 3.13
C ALA A 602 9.87 -20.34 3.17
N THR A 603 9.40 -19.34 3.90
CA THR A 603 8.00 -18.89 3.83
C THR A 603 7.78 -18.06 2.57
N ASN A 604 6.84 -18.49 1.75
CA ASN A 604 6.52 -17.96 0.42
C ASN A 604 7.79 -17.83 -0.44
N MET A 605 8.44 -16.66 -0.42
CA MET A 605 9.63 -16.35 -1.20
C MET A 605 10.76 -15.68 -0.40
N ALA A 606 10.77 -15.86 0.93
CA ALA A 606 11.85 -15.37 1.79
C ALA A 606 13.23 -15.75 1.22
N GLY A 607 14.15 -14.79 1.15
CA GLY A 607 15.40 -14.92 0.40
C GLY A 607 15.31 -14.60 -1.11
N ARG A 608 14.32 -13.81 -1.58
CA ARG A 608 14.27 -13.27 -2.96
C ARG A 608 15.50 -12.40 -3.29
N GLY A 609 15.81 -12.30 -4.58
CA GLY A 609 16.97 -11.57 -5.10
C GLY A 609 18.34 -12.18 -4.76
N THR A 610 18.41 -13.17 -3.85
CA THR A 610 19.68 -13.81 -3.42
C THR A 610 19.87 -15.17 -4.09
N ASP A 611 21.10 -15.42 -4.53
CA ASP A 611 21.44 -16.59 -5.35
C ASP A 611 22.04 -17.74 -4.54
N ILE A 612 21.45 -18.92 -4.70
CA ILE A 612 21.94 -20.17 -4.10
C ILE A 612 22.99 -20.77 -5.04
N LYS A 613 24.27 -20.58 -4.70
CA LYS A 613 25.39 -21.24 -5.40
C LYS A 613 25.64 -22.63 -4.80
N LEU A 614 25.84 -23.64 -5.64
CA LEU A 614 26.09 -25.01 -5.18
C LEU A 614 27.50 -25.16 -4.57
N GLY A 615 27.58 -25.83 -3.42
CA GLY A 615 28.82 -26.11 -2.72
C GLY A 615 29.68 -27.18 -3.41
N LYS A 616 30.99 -27.18 -3.11
CA LYS A 616 31.91 -28.21 -3.62
C LYS A 616 31.43 -29.60 -3.20
N GLY A 617 31.30 -30.52 -4.15
CA GLY A 617 30.79 -31.88 -3.96
C GLY A 617 29.27 -32.06 -4.11
N VAL A 618 28.48 -30.99 -4.21
CA VAL A 618 27.02 -31.09 -4.46
C VAL A 618 26.73 -31.54 -5.89
N VAL A 619 27.48 -31.03 -6.87
CA VAL A 619 27.47 -31.51 -8.26
C VAL A 619 28.39 -32.72 -8.36
N LYS A 620 27.81 -33.92 -8.52
CA LYS A 620 28.53 -35.20 -8.47
C LYS A 620 28.96 -35.73 -9.85
N CYS A 621 28.47 -35.10 -10.93
CA CYS A 621 28.78 -35.42 -12.32
C CYS A 621 28.75 -34.13 -13.16
N GLU A 622 29.85 -33.75 -13.82
CA GLU A 622 29.90 -32.58 -14.70
C GLU A 622 28.86 -32.71 -15.85
N ARG A 623 28.94 -33.82 -16.58
CA ARG A 623 27.91 -34.27 -17.55
C ARG A 623 26.91 -35.24 -16.90
N CYS A 624 26.24 -34.80 -15.82
CA CYS A 624 25.09 -35.51 -15.23
C CYS A 624 24.03 -35.85 -16.29
N CYS A 625 23.44 -37.05 -16.17
CA CYS A 625 22.69 -37.81 -17.18
C CYS A 625 21.37 -37.19 -17.69
N ILE A 626 20.98 -36.00 -17.22
CA ILE A 626 19.66 -35.38 -17.46
C ILE A 626 19.56 -34.79 -18.89
N SER A 627 20.67 -34.73 -19.63
CA SER A 627 20.77 -34.13 -20.96
C SER A 627 21.65 -34.95 -21.91
N CYS A 628 21.52 -36.27 -21.88
CA CYS A 628 22.24 -37.21 -22.75
C CYS A 628 21.21 -38.04 -23.54
N GLU A 629 21.11 -37.87 -24.86
CA GLU A 629 20.10 -38.60 -25.65
C GLU A 629 20.45 -40.09 -25.82
N ASP A 630 21.75 -40.45 -25.81
CA ASP A 630 22.23 -41.84 -25.84
C ASP A 630 23.33 -42.11 -24.79
N ASP A 631 23.46 -43.38 -24.40
CA ASP A 631 24.29 -44.00 -23.34
C ASP A 631 25.32 -43.15 -22.56
N CYS A 632 25.09 -43.01 -21.25
CA CYS A 632 25.97 -42.34 -20.30
C CYS A 632 27.18 -43.21 -19.87
N SER A 633 28.03 -43.54 -20.85
CA SER A 633 29.30 -44.27 -20.69
C SER A 633 30.33 -43.64 -19.74
N SER A 634 30.10 -42.39 -19.30
CA SER A 634 30.93 -41.63 -18.37
C SER A 634 30.35 -41.49 -16.95
N CYS A 635 29.22 -42.14 -16.64
CA CYS A 635 28.66 -42.13 -15.28
C CYS A 635 29.58 -42.90 -14.30
N PRO A 636 30.11 -42.29 -13.22
CA PRO A 636 30.98 -42.97 -12.23
C PRO A 636 30.30 -44.10 -11.43
N LYS A 637 29.02 -44.37 -11.68
CA LYS A 637 28.21 -45.42 -11.02
C LYS A 637 27.42 -46.31 -12.00
N GLY A 638 27.63 -46.17 -13.32
CA GLY A 638 26.99 -47.02 -14.34
C GLY A 638 25.44 -46.99 -14.37
N ARG A 639 24.81 -45.94 -13.83
CA ARG A 639 23.35 -45.79 -13.81
C ARG A 639 22.78 -45.46 -15.19
N LYS A 640 21.57 -45.93 -15.48
CA LYS A 640 20.81 -45.55 -16.68
C LYS A 640 20.23 -44.14 -16.53
N MET A 641 19.92 -43.49 -17.65
CA MET A 641 19.28 -42.16 -17.64
C MET A 641 17.96 -42.17 -16.86
N VAL A 642 17.10 -43.19 -17.06
CA VAL A 642 15.80 -43.32 -16.40
C VAL A 642 15.92 -43.28 -14.87
N GLU A 643 16.84 -44.07 -14.31
CA GLU A 643 17.14 -44.12 -12.86
C GLU A 643 17.58 -42.75 -12.30
N CYS A 644 18.24 -41.93 -13.12
CA CYS A 644 18.70 -40.58 -12.77
C CYS A 644 17.64 -39.49 -13.02
N LEU A 645 16.58 -39.77 -13.77
CA LEU A 645 15.40 -38.92 -13.92
C LEU A 645 14.36 -39.19 -12.81
N GLU A 646 14.26 -40.45 -12.35
CA GLU A 646 13.43 -40.84 -11.20
C GLU A 646 14.06 -40.41 -9.86
N ASP A 647 15.35 -40.68 -9.64
CA ASP A 647 16.09 -40.31 -8.42
C ASP A 647 17.33 -39.46 -8.75
N VAL A 648 17.10 -38.15 -8.99
CA VAL A 648 18.17 -37.17 -9.26
C VAL A 648 19.22 -37.22 -8.12
N PRO A 649 20.50 -37.50 -8.42
CA PRO A 649 21.48 -37.83 -7.39
C PRO A 649 22.29 -36.63 -6.84
N CYS A 650 22.15 -35.45 -7.45
CA CYS A 650 23.00 -34.28 -7.24
C CYS A 650 22.32 -32.97 -7.68
N GLY A 651 22.82 -31.84 -7.17
CA GLY A 651 22.19 -30.52 -7.36
C GLY A 651 21.31 -30.09 -6.18
N LEU A 652 20.64 -28.95 -6.32
CA LEU A 652 19.65 -28.46 -5.34
C LEU A 652 18.28 -29.08 -5.62
N HIS A 653 17.63 -29.61 -4.58
CA HIS A 653 16.28 -30.15 -4.65
C HIS A 653 15.27 -29.18 -4.04
N ILE A 654 14.19 -28.91 -4.78
CA ILE A 654 13.10 -28.01 -4.38
C ILE A 654 11.89 -28.84 -3.97
N ILE A 655 11.35 -28.59 -2.78
CA ILE A 655 10.10 -29.16 -2.29
C ILE A 655 9.10 -28.02 -2.11
N GLY A 656 8.08 -27.96 -2.96
CA GLY A 656 6.89 -27.15 -2.71
C GLY A 656 5.94 -27.92 -1.79
N THR A 657 5.59 -27.37 -0.62
CA THR A 657 4.73 -28.09 0.34
C THR A 657 3.24 -28.01 0.02
N GLU A 658 2.88 -27.02 -0.81
CA GLU A 658 1.55 -26.71 -1.35
C GLU A 658 1.71 -26.06 -2.73
N ARG A 659 0.58 -25.81 -3.42
CA ARG A 659 0.51 -25.03 -4.67
C ARG A 659 0.07 -23.60 -4.36
N HIS A 660 0.77 -22.61 -4.89
CA HIS A 660 0.39 -21.19 -4.71
C HIS A 660 -0.82 -20.83 -5.58
N GLU A 661 -1.46 -19.69 -5.27
CA GLU A 661 -2.55 -19.10 -6.08
C GLU A 661 -2.20 -19.00 -7.57
N ALA A 662 -0.97 -18.55 -7.86
CA ALA A 662 -0.48 -18.28 -9.22
C ALA A 662 0.72 -19.15 -9.58
N ARG A 663 0.72 -19.64 -10.82
CA ARG A 663 1.75 -20.51 -11.42
C ARG A 663 3.11 -19.85 -11.51
N ARG A 664 3.17 -18.51 -11.63
CA ARG A 664 4.43 -17.75 -11.60
C ARG A 664 5.19 -17.98 -10.28
N ILE A 665 4.48 -18.03 -9.16
CA ILE A 665 5.08 -18.21 -7.83
C ILE A 665 5.69 -19.62 -7.71
N ASP A 666 4.97 -20.65 -8.17
CA ASP A 666 5.50 -22.02 -8.30
C ASP A 666 6.70 -22.10 -9.27
N ARG A 667 6.64 -21.43 -10.43
CA ARG A 667 7.73 -21.37 -11.43
C ARG A 667 9.00 -20.74 -10.82
N GLN A 668 8.89 -19.62 -10.12
CA GLN A 668 10.02 -18.97 -9.44
C GLN A 668 10.63 -19.84 -8.32
N LEU A 669 9.80 -20.56 -7.56
CA LEU A 669 10.28 -21.52 -6.55
C LEU A 669 11.11 -22.65 -7.22
N ARG A 670 10.63 -23.19 -8.36
CA ARG A 670 11.40 -24.13 -9.21
C ARG A 670 12.66 -23.48 -9.81
N GLY A 671 12.66 -22.17 -10.04
CA GLY A 671 13.81 -21.36 -10.50
C GLY A 671 14.91 -21.15 -9.45
N ARG A 672 14.76 -21.66 -8.23
CA ARG A 672 15.83 -21.65 -7.23
C ARG A 672 16.91 -22.71 -7.47
N CYS A 673 16.63 -23.78 -8.22
CA CYS A 673 17.62 -24.79 -8.63
C CYS A 673 17.92 -24.77 -10.14
N ALA A 674 18.97 -25.50 -10.54
CA ALA A 674 19.39 -25.76 -11.93
C ALA A 674 19.72 -24.51 -12.78
N ARG A 675 20.46 -23.57 -12.18
CA ARG A 675 20.83 -22.27 -12.75
C ARG A 675 22.16 -22.37 -13.51
N GLN A 676 22.37 -21.59 -14.57
CA GLN A 676 23.59 -21.68 -15.40
C GLN A 676 23.94 -23.13 -15.81
N GLY A 677 22.91 -23.96 -16.05
CA GLY A 677 23.07 -25.37 -16.40
C GLY A 677 23.47 -26.32 -15.26
N ASP A 678 23.41 -25.91 -13.99
CA ASP A 678 23.52 -26.82 -12.85
C ASP A 678 22.43 -27.93 -12.89
N PRO A 679 22.68 -29.11 -12.30
CA PRO A 679 21.63 -30.10 -12.07
C PRO A 679 20.68 -29.65 -10.94
N GLY A 680 19.45 -30.15 -10.97
CA GLY A 680 18.52 -30.00 -9.85
C GLY A 680 17.19 -30.73 -10.08
N ALA A 681 16.41 -30.83 -9.01
CA ALA A 681 15.07 -31.43 -9.04
C ALA A 681 14.05 -30.49 -8.40
N SER A 682 12.77 -30.64 -8.78
CA SER A 682 11.65 -30.05 -8.06
C SER A 682 10.48 -31.02 -7.97
N LYS A 683 9.86 -31.10 -6.79
CA LYS A 683 8.67 -31.91 -6.49
C LYS A 683 7.70 -31.06 -5.67
N PHE A 684 6.41 -31.23 -5.90
CA PHE A 684 5.36 -30.52 -5.16
C PHE A 684 4.47 -31.54 -4.46
N PHE A 685 4.01 -31.19 -3.26
CA PHE A 685 3.13 -31.98 -2.43
C PHE A 685 1.82 -31.18 -2.26
N VAL A 686 0.67 -31.84 -2.33
CA VAL A 686 -0.66 -31.20 -2.28
C VAL A 686 -1.62 -32.05 -1.47
N SER A 687 -2.57 -31.45 -0.76
CA SER A 687 -3.70 -32.14 -0.15
C SER A 687 -5.04 -31.57 -0.62
N LEU A 688 -6.09 -32.41 -0.59
CA LEU A 688 -7.48 -31.98 -0.78
C LEU A 688 -7.95 -30.97 0.29
N GLU A 689 -7.28 -30.94 1.45
CA GLU A 689 -7.49 -29.99 2.54
C GLU A 689 -6.73 -28.65 2.36
N ASP A 690 -5.94 -28.50 1.29
CA ASP A 690 -5.21 -27.27 0.98
C ASP A 690 -6.15 -26.20 0.44
N ASP A 691 -5.84 -24.94 0.70
CA ASP A 691 -6.79 -23.84 0.56
C ASP A 691 -7.20 -23.59 -0.91
N LEU A 692 -6.27 -23.79 -1.84
CA LEU A 692 -6.53 -23.84 -3.28
C LEU A 692 -7.51 -24.96 -3.68
N MET A 693 -7.52 -26.10 -2.99
CA MET A 693 -8.44 -27.22 -3.25
C MET A 693 -9.80 -27.01 -2.58
N ARG A 694 -9.82 -26.42 -1.38
CA ARG A 694 -11.03 -26.02 -0.65
C ARG A 694 -11.89 -25.05 -1.46
N LEU A 695 -11.27 -24.08 -2.14
CA LEU A 695 -11.96 -23.09 -2.98
C LEU A 695 -12.57 -23.66 -4.27
N PHE A 696 -12.11 -24.82 -4.77
CA PHE A 696 -12.48 -25.33 -6.10
C PHE A 696 -13.06 -26.76 -6.09
N GLY A 697 -14.06 -27.00 -5.24
CA GLY A 697 -14.97 -28.13 -5.38
C GLY A 697 -14.41 -29.47 -4.90
N SER A 698 -13.62 -29.43 -3.82
CA SER A 698 -13.05 -30.61 -3.13
C SER A 698 -14.06 -31.74 -2.94
N GLU A 699 -15.30 -31.47 -2.52
CA GLU A 699 -16.37 -32.46 -2.32
C GLU A 699 -16.60 -33.38 -3.54
N ARG A 700 -16.55 -32.84 -4.76
CA ARG A 700 -16.79 -33.62 -5.99
C ARG A 700 -15.58 -34.47 -6.39
N ILE A 701 -14.38 -34.11 -5.91
CA ILE A 701 -13.15 -34.89 -6.11
C ILE A 701 -13.05 -35.97 -5.03
N ALA A 702 -13.24 -35.60 -3.76
CA ALA A 702 -13.28 -36.52 -2.62
C ALA A 702 -14.33 -37.62 -2.80
N SER A 703 -15.57 -37.28 -3.17
CA SER A 703 -16.64 -38.28 -3.42
C SER A 703 -16.43 -39.17 -4.65
N ILE A 704 -15.45 -38.86 -5.51
CA ILE A 704 -14.95 -39.78 -6.55
C ILE A 704 -13.85 -40.67 -5.98
N MET A 705 -12.95 -40.13 -5.14
CA MET A 705 -11.89 -40.89 -4.47
C MET A 705 -12.42 -41.90 -3.45
N ASP A 706 -13.47 -41.56 -2.69
CA ASP A 706 -14.19 -42.48 -1.79
C ASP A 706 -14.85 -43.65 -2.54
N ARG A 707 -15.12 -43.49 -3.84
CA ARG A 707 -15.62 -44.57 -4.72
C ARG A 707 -14.50 -45.37 -5.39
N LEU A 708 -13.27 -44.88 -5.34
CA LEU A 708 -12.08 -45.57 -5.88
C LEU A 708 -11.38 -46.44 -4.82
N GLY A 709 -11.68 -46.24 -3.53
CA GLY A 709 -11.23 -47.12 -2.45
C GLY A 709 -9.76 -46.97 -2.04
N LEU A 710 -9.17 -45.78 -2.26
CA LEU A 710 -7.79 -45.45 -1.89
C LEU A 710 -7.58 -45.53 -0.36
N GLU A 711 -6.47 -46.14 0.07
CA GLU A 711 -6.13 -46.32 1.48
C GLU A 711 -5.37 -45.12 2.10
N GLU A 712 -5.32 -45.03 3.43
CA GLU A 712 -4.58 -43.95 4.12
C GLU A 712 -3.07 -44.03 3.80
N GLY A 713 -2.50 -42.92 3.35
CA GLY A 713 -1.08 -42.79 2.99
C GLY A 713 -0.72 -43.11 1.54
N GLU A 714 -1.65 -43.56 0.69
CA GLU A 714 -1.38 -43.74 -0.74
C GLU A 714 -1.18 -42.41 -1.49
N VAL A 715 -0.29 -42.40 -2.50
CA VAL A 715 0.00 -41.20 -3.31
C VAL A 715 -0.86 -41.19 -4.57
N ILE A 716 -1.66 -40.14 -4.76
CA ILE A 716 -2.63 -40.06 -5.85
C ILE A 716 -2.03 -39.40 -7.09
N GLU A 717 -1.21 -40.15 -7.83
CA GLU A 717 -0.58 -39.68 -9.09
C GLU A 717 -1.53 -39.85 -10.30
N HIS A 718 -2.56 -39.01 -10.39
CA HIS A 718 -3.56 -39.09 -11.47
C HIS A 718 -3.72 -37.77 -12.29
N PRO A 719 -3.41 -37.75 -13.61
CA PRO A 719 -3.36 -36.54 -14.43
C PRO A 719 -4.65 -35.70 -14.51
N MET A 720 -5.81 -36.26 -14.17
CA MET A 720 -7.06 -35.48 -14.06
C MET A 720 -7.00 -34.47 -12.91
N VAL A 721 -6.33 -34.82 -11.80
CA VAL A 721 -6.24 -33.98 -10.60
C VAL A 721 -5.20 -32.87 -10.80
N THR A 722 -4.04 -33.18 -11.38
CA THR A 722 -3.06 -32.16 -11.83
C THR A 722 -3.72 -31.13 -12.75
N ARG A 723 -4.54 -31.59 -13.72
CA ARG A 723 -5.34 -30.72 -14.61
C ARG A 723 -6.48 -29.97 -13.91
N ALA A 724 -6.91 -30.39 -12.71
CA ALA A 724 -7.91 -29.68 -11.91
C ALA A 724 -7.24 -28.56 -11.10
N ILE A 725 -6.12 -28.85 -10.43
CA ILE A 725 -5.24 -27.87 -9.77
C ILE A 725 -4.84 -26.77 -10.75
N GLU A 726 -4.38 -27.14 -11.95
CA GLU A 726 -4.03 -26.21 -13.03
C GLU A 726 -5.20 -25.28 -13.43
N LYS A 727 -6.44 -25.76 -13.36
CA LYS A 727 -7.65 -24.96 -13.66
C LYS A 727 -8.09 -24.10 -12.48
N ALA A 728 -7.82 -24.52 -11.24
CA ALA A 728 -8.03 -23.71 -10.04
C ALA A 728 -7.10 -22.49 -10.06
N GLN A 729 -5.78 -22.70 -10.22
CA GLN A 729 -4.81 -21.60 -10.34
C GLN A 729 -5.23 -20.59 -11.42
N LYS A 730 -5.58 -21.04 -12.63
CA LYS A 730 -6.04 -20.16 -13.72
C LYS A 730 -7.32 -19.37 -13.43
N ARG A 731 -8.17 -19.83 -12.52
CA ARG A 731 -9.35 -19.08 -12.08
C ARG A 731 -9.00 -18.05 -11.01
N VAL A 732 -8.07 -18.36 -10.11
CA VAL A 732 -7.56 -17.40 -9.12
C VAL A 732 -6.72 -16.31 -9.79
N GLU A 733 -5.88 -16.67 -10.76
CA GLU A 733 -5.12 -15.74 -11.61
C GLU A 733 -6.07 -14.74 -12.31
N ALA A 734 -7.11 -15.24 -12.98
CA ALA A 734 -8.12 -14.40 -13.65
C ALA A 734 -8.94 -13.54 -12.68
N TYR A 735 -9.43 -14.11 -11.57
CA TYR A 735 -10.20 -13.37 -10.56
C TYR A 735 -9.38 -12.24 -9.91
N ASN A 736 -8.10 -12.51 -9.58
CA ASN A 736 -7.19 -11.49 -9.08
C ASN A 736 -6.87 -10.42 -10.14
N PHE A 737 -6.85 -10.76 -11.43
CA PHE A 737 -6.72 -9.80 -12.53
C PHE A 737 -7.97 -8.90 -12.64
N ASP A 738 -9.18 -9.47 -12.59
CA ASP A 738 -10.43 -8.71 -12.65
C ASP A 738 -10.52 -7.70 -11.48
N ILE A 739 -10.07 -8.08 -10.28
CA ILE A 739 -9.96 -7.16 -9.13
C ILE A 739 -8.98 -6.00 -9.41
N ARG A 740 -7.76 -6.28 -9.90
CA ARG A 740 -6.77 -5.22 -10.22
C ARG A 740 -7.26 -4.31 -11.34
N LYS A 741 -7.91 -4.88 -12.35
CA LYS A 741 -8.50 -4.16 -13.49
C LYS A 741 -9.60 -3.21 -13.02
N HIS A 742 -10.52 -3.66 -12.18
CA HIS A 742 -11.55 -2.77 -11.62
C HIS A 742 -10.95 -1.71 -10.70
N LEU A 743 -10.01 -2.06 -9.83
CA LEU A 743 -9.33 -1.09 -8.96
C LEU A 743 -8.65 0.04 -9.76
N LEU A 744 -8.04 -0.32 -10.89
CA LEU A 744 -7.48 0.63 -11.86
C LEU A 744 -8.56 1.46 -12.57
N GLU A 745 -9.67 0.86 -13.02
CA GLU A 745 -10.76 1.56 -13.70
C GLU A 745 -11.39 2.67 -12.85
N TYR A 746 -11.39 2.53 -11.52
CA TYR A 746 -11.78 3.59 -10.58
C TYR A 746 -10.66 4.62 -10.34
N ASP A 747 -9.40 4.21 -10.15
CA ASP A 747 -8.28 5.16 -9.94
C ASP A 747 -7.92 5.94 -11.23
N ASP A 748 -8.19 5.44 -12.43
CA ASP A 748 -7.99 6.18 -13.68
C ASP A 748 -8.86 7.46 -13.75
N VAL A 749 -10.02 7.46 -13.08
CA VAL A 749 -10.87 8.65 -12.92
C VAL A 749 -10.21 9.65 -11.96
N MET A 750 -9.77 9.16 -10.79
CA MET A 750 -9.04 9.96 -9.81
C MET A 750 -7.72 10.49 -10.37
N ASN A 751 -7.07 9.76 -11.27
CA ASN A 751 -5.81 10.15 -11.87
C ASN A 751 -5.95 11.33 -12.83
N GLN A 752 -7.02 11.37 -13.65
CA GLN A 752 -7.32 12.54 -14.49
C GLN A 752 -7.56 13.80 -13.66
N GLN A 753 -8.27 13.67 -12.53
CA GLN A 753 -8.50 14.76 -11.58
C GLN A 753 -7.20 15.20 -10.89
N ARG A 754 -6.42 14.23 -10.42
CA ARG A 754 -5.10 14.40 -9.78
C ARG A 754 -4.11 15.10 -10.70
N GLU A 755 -4.07 14.77 -11.98
CA GLU A 755 -3.21 15.42 -12.98
C GLU A 755 -3.52 16.92 -13.10
N VAL A 756 -4.79 17.30 -13.19
CA VAL A 756 -5.21 18.71 -13.25
C VAL A 756 -4.88 19.44 -11.95
N VAL A 757 -5.20 18.85 -10.79
CA VAL A 757 -4.97 19.48 -9.47
C VAL A 757 -3.48 19.62 -9.18
N TYR A 758 -2.67 18.58 -9.41
CA TYR A 758 -1.23 18.63 -9.15
C TYR A 758 -0.49 19.52 -10.16
N ALA A 759 -0.95 19.61 -11.41
CA ALA A 759 -0.42 20.58 -12.37
C ALA A 759 -0.71 22.03 -11.95
N ARG A 760 -1.96 22.35 -11.60
CA ARG A 760 -2.34 23.67 -11.06
C ARG A 760 -1.53 24.00 -9.79
N ARG A 761 -1.50 23.10 -8.82
CA ARG A 761 -0.75 23.26 -7.55
C ARG A 761 0.74 23.51 -7.80
N ARG A 762 1.38 22.75 -8.70
CA ARG A 762 2.81 22.90 -9.02
C ARG A 762 3.10 24.23 -9.70
N HIS A 763 2.27 24.65 -10.66
CA HIS A 763 2.40 25.95 -11.32
C HIS A 763 2.40 27.11 -10.31
N ILE A 764 1.49 27.09 -9.34
CA ILE A 764 1.42 28.12 -8.26
C ILE A 764 2.61 28.01 -7.27
N LEU A 765 3.18 26.82 -7.09
CA LEU A 765 4.36 26.59 -6.24
C LEU A 765 5.68 27.04 -6.92
N GLU A 766 5.76 26.94 -8.24
CA GLU A 766 6.93 27.34 -9.05
C GLU A 766 6.90 28.83 -9.45
N THR A 767 5.72 29.37 -9.78
CA THR A 767 5.55 30.76 -10.27
C THR A 767 5.54 31.77 -9.12
N GLU A 768 6.39 32.81 -9.19
CA GLU A 768 6.50 33.84 -8.12
C GLU A 768 5.34 34.85 -8.09
N ASN A 769 4.74 35.14 -9.25
CA ASN A 769 3.68 36.13 -9.45
C ASN A 769 2.51 35.49 -10.20
N ILE A 770 1.37 35.34 -9.54
CA ILE A 770 0.16 34.69 -10.11
C ILE A 770 -0.97 35.70 -10.41
N LYS A 771 -0.60 36.97 -10.70
CA LYS A 771 -1.57 38.07 -10.88
C LYS A 771 -2.59 37.76 -11.98
N ASP A 772 -2.10 37.25 -13.10
CA ASP A 772 -2.88 37.15 -14.32
C ASP A 772 -3.87 35.98 -14.21
N GLU A 773 -3.46 34.89 -13.54
CA GLU A 773 -4.33 33.79 -13.13
C GLU A 773 -5.40 34.22 -12.12
N ILE A 774 -5.06 35.09 -11.16
CA ILE A 774 -6.06 35.66 -10.23
C ILE A 774 -7.04 36.59 -10.96
N GLU A 775 -6.60 37.35 -11.96
CA GLU A 775 -7.51 38.14 -12.81
C GLU A 775 -8.38 37.28 -13.75
N GLU A 776 -7.88 36.14 -14.23
CA GLU A 776 -8.65 35.14 -14.97
C GLU A 776 -9.72 34.48 -14.08
N ILE A 777 -9.33 34.03 -12.87
CA ILE A 777 -10.25 33.48 -11.86
C ILE A 777 -11.33 34.49 -11.43
N ILE A 778 -11.01 35.79 -11.36
CA ILE A 778 -11.99 36.87 -11.16
C ILE A 778 -13.02 36.89 -12.30
N GLU A 779 -12.58 36.77 -13.56
CA GLU A 779 -13.48 36.78 -14.72
C GLU A 779 -14.33 35.51 -14.83
N GLU A 780 -13.75 34.32 -14.63
CA GLU A 780 -14.49 33.05 -14.54
C GLU A 780 -15.58 33.11 -13.45
N THR A 781 -15.24 33.63 -12.26
CA THR A 781 -16.17 33.69 -11.13
C THR A 781 -17.29 34.69 -11.36
N ILE A 782 -17.01 35.83 -12.01
CA ILE A 782 -18.04 36.81 -12.38
C ILE A 782 -19.01 36.22 -13.41
N ASP A 783 -18.52 35.46 -14.38
CA ASP A 783 -19.38 34.84 -15.41
C ASP A 783 -20.23 33.70 -14.83
N SER A 784 -19.67 32.84 -13.97
CA SER A 784 -20.45 31.83 -13.24
C SER A 784 -21.55 32.45 -12.37
N LEU A 785 -21.25 33.52 -11.63
CA LEU A 785 -22.26 34.26 -10.85
C LEU A 785 -23.34 34.90 -11.72
N LEU A 786 -23.00 35.35 -12.93
CA LEU A 786 -23.97 35.89 -13.88
C LEU A 786 -24.89 34.81 -14.45
N ASP A 787 -24.36 33.69 -14.94
CA ASP A 787 -25.18 32.62 -15.50
C ASP A 787 -26.01 31.89 -14.42
N LYS A 788 -25.59 31.93 -13.16
CA LYS A 788 -26.36 31.42 -12.00
C LYS A 788 -27.57 32.28 -11.63
N HIS A 789 -27.47 33.61 -11.81
CA HIS A 789 -28.50 34.57 -11.35
C HIS A 789 -29.25 35.29 -12.48
N THR A 790 -28.80 35.15 -13.73
CA THR A 790 -29.37 35.79 -14.93
C THR A 790 -29.45 34.78 -16.08
N ASP A 791 -30.63 34.60 -16.71
CA ASP A 791 -30.74 33.87 -17.98
C ASP A 791 -30.87 34.90 -19.12
N PRO A 792 -29.93 34.98 -20.08
CA PRO A 792 -30.00 35.90 -21.22
C PRO A 792 -31.20 35.66 -22.17
N LYS A 793 -31.96 34.57 -22.02
CA LYS A 793 -33.22 34.31 -22.73
C LYS A 793 -34.44 34.92 -22.03
N THR A 794 -34.29 35.40 -20.80
CA THR A 794 -35.36 35.99 -19.99
C THR A 794 -35.25 37.51 -19.92
N TYR A 795 -36.38 38.19 -19.64
CA TYR A 795 -36.37 39.62 -19.35
C TYR A 795 -35.62 39.91 -18.05
N ALA A 796 -34.84 40.98 -18.02
CA ALA A 796 -34.01 41.37 -16.87
C ALA A 796 -34.78 41.62 -15.57
N GLU A 797 -36.10 41.82 -15.66
CA GLU A 797 -37.04 41.91 -14.53
C GLU A 797 -37.18 40.59 -13.75
N ASN A 798 -36.85 39.44 -14.37
CA ASN A 798 -36.90 38.11 -13.78
C ASN A 798 -35.53 37.62 -13.24
N TRP A 799 -34.47 38.42 -13.36
CA TRP A 799 -33.13 38.06 -12.89
C TRP A 799 -33.00 38.25 -11.36
N ASN A 800 -32.27 37.37 -10.68
CA ASN A 800 -32.07 37.45 -9.23
C ASN A 800 -30.93 38.41 -8.86
N VAL A 801 -31.09 39.69 -9.23
CA VAL A 801 -30.06 40.72 -9.06
C VAL A 801 -29.82 41.08 -7.59
N GLU A 802 -30.76 40.82 -6.68
CA GLU A 802 -30.51 40.97 -5.24
C GLU A 802 -29.61 39.87 -4.69
N GLN A 803 -29.76 38.60 -5.09
CA GLN A 803 -28.80 37.57 -4.69
C GLN A 803 -27.42 37.80 -5.32
N LEU A 804 -27.37 38.24 -6.59
CA LEU A 804 -26.11 38.64 -7.23
C LEU A 804 -25.39 39.77 -6.46
N LYS A 805 -26.12 40.78 -5.96
CA LYS A 805 -25.55 41.81 -5.08
C LYS A 805 -24.99 41.24 -3.78
N LEU A 806 -25.68 40.28 -3.15
CA LEU A 806 -25.23 39.63 -1.92
C LEU A 806 -23.98 38.78 -2.15
N ASP A 807 -23.93 37.99 -3.22
CA ASP A 807 -22.78 37.14 -3.55
C ASP A 807 -21.54 37.99 -3.92
N LEU A 808 -21.71 39.08 -4.70
CA LEU A 808 -20.63 40.02 -4.99
C LEU A 808 -20.09 40.73 -3.73
N GLN A 809 -20.98 41.06 -2.76
CA GLN A 809 -20.54 41.58 -1.47
C GLN A 809 -19.89 40.49 -0.60
N ARG A 810 -20.33 39.22 -0.70
CA ARG A 810 -19.71 38.09 0.02
C ARG A 810 -18.27 37.89 -0.45
N ILE A 811 -18.07 37.78 -1.76
CA ILE A 811 -16.80 37.33 -2.36
C ILE A 811 -15.81 38.50 -2.45
N PHE A 812 -16.18 39.56 -3.18
CA PHE A 812 -15.28 40.66 -3.55
C PHE A 812 -15.34 41.88 -2.62
N LEU A 813 -16.22 41.87 -1.61
CA LEU A 813 -16.59 43.04 -0.79
C LEU A 813 -17.11 44.24 -1.61
N VAL A 814 -17.57 44.00 -2.85
CA VAL A 814 -18.08 45.03 -3.76
C VAL A 814 -19.59 45.20 -3.59
N ARG A 815 -20.05 46.46 -3.45
CA ARG A 815 -21.47 46.81 -3.44
C ARG A 815 -21.90 47.31 -4.82
N LEU A 816 -22.64 46.49 -5.55
CA LEU A 816 -23.15 46.84 -6.88
C LEU A 816 -24.44 47.68 -6.77
N SER A 817 -24.36 48.96 -7.16
CA SER A 817 -25.54 49.83 -7.26
C SER A 817 -26.26 49.63 -8.60
N VAL A 818 -27.44 48.99 -8.56
CA VAL A 818 -28.40 48.91 -9.68
C VAL A 818 -29.78 49.30 -9.15
N GLY A 819 -30.42 50.28 -9.80
CA GLY A 819 -31.75 50.76 -9.43
C GLY A 819 -32.88 50.04 -10.17
N HIS A 820 -34.06 49.94 -9.55
CA HIS A 820 -35.22 49.28 -10.14
C HIS A 820 -35.69 49.89 -11.49
N GLU A 821 -35.44 51.18 -11.72
CA GLU A 821 -35.75 51.85 -12.99
C GLU A 821 -34.73 51.57 -14.11
N GLU A 822 -33.53 51.08 -13.75
CA GLU A 822 -32.42 50.79 -14.68
C GLU A 822 -32.49 49.34 -15.18
N LEU A 823 -32.94 48.42 -14.32
CA LEU A 823 -33.08 46.98 -14.54
C LEU A 823 -33.69 46.58 -15.90
N PRO A 824 -34.87 47.09 -16.32
CA PRO A 824 -35.52 46.68 -17.58
C PRO A 824 -34.76 47.07 -18.87
N ARG A 825 -33.65 47.82 -18.75
CA ARG A 825 -32.86 48.34 -19.89
C ARG A 825 -31.45 47.74 -19.97
N LEU A 826 -31.00 47.04 -18.94
CA LEU A 826 -29.66 46.46 -18.87
C LEU A 826 -29.58 45.13 -19.63
N ARG A 827 -28.46 44.88 -20.31
CA ARG A 827 -28.10 43.55 -20.83
C ARG A 827 -27.11 42.86 -19.89
N GLN A 828 -27.04 41.54 -19.97
CA GLN A 828 -26.07 40.73 -19.20
C GLN A 828 -24.63 41.21 -19.45
N GLU A 829 -24.29 41.56 -20.70
CA GLU A 829 -23.00 42.17 -21.06
C GLU A 829 -22.70 43.49 -20.33
N ASP A 830 -23.70 44.37 -20.18
CA ASP A 830 -23.52 45.68 -19.55
C ASP A 830 -23.33 45.52 -18.04
N LEU A 831 -24.05 44.54 -17.46
CA LEU A 831 -23.91 44.10 -16.08
C LEU A 831 -22.52 43.49 -15.84
N ARG A 832 -22.03 42.58 -16.71
CA ARG A 832 -20.66 42.03 -16.67
C ARG A 832 -19.61 43.14 -16.66
N LYS A 833 -19.68 44.07 -17.62
CA LYS A 833 -18.73 45.20 -17.74
C LYS A 833 -18.71 46.09 -16.49
N ARG A 834 -19.88 46.35 -15.88
CA ARG A 834 -20.03 47.16 -14.66
C ARG A 834 -19.49 46.44 -13.42
N ILE A 835 -19.79 45.15 -13.27
CA ILE A 835 -19.25 44.31 -12.17
C ILE A 835 -17.73 44.19 -12.29
N LEU A 836 -17.23 43.83 -13.47
CA LEU A 836 -15.81 43.61 -13.71
C LEU A 836 -14.97 44.86 -13.43
N THR A 837 -15.43 46.03 -13.89
CA THR A 837 -14.78 47.31 -13.58
C THR A 837 -14.72 47.55 -12.07
N ALA A 838 -15.83 47.38 -11.35
CA ALA A 838 -15.88 47.59 -9.90
C ALA A 838 -15.03 46.59 -9.09
N VAL A 839 -14.91 45.34 -9.55
CA VAL A 839 -14.07 44.30 -8.93
C VAL A 839 -12.58 44.56 -9.23
N LYS A 840 -12.19 44.88 -10.47
CA LYS A 840 -10.80 45.24 -10.77
C LYS A 840 -10.37 46.53 -10.06
N GLU A 841 -11.26 47.52 -9.90
CA GLU A 841 -11.01 48.69 -9.04
C GLU A 841 -10.85 48.33 -7.55
N ALA A 842 -11.59 47.35 -7.03
CA ALA A 842 -11.44 46.88 -5.66
C ALA A 842 -10.10 46.14 -5.45
N TYR A 843 -9.72 45.29 -6.40
CA TYR A 843 -8.44 44.57 -6.44
C TYR A 843 -7.23 45.52 -6.57
N GLN A 844 -7.30 46.54 -7.43
CA GLN A 844 -6.23 47.56 -7.52
C GLN A 844 -6.09 48.38 -6.23
N ARG A 845 -7.20 48.74 -5.57
CA ARG A 845 -7.15 49.37 -4.23
C ARG A 845 -6.55 48.44 -3.18
N ARG A 846 -6.81 47.14 -3.26
CA ARG A 846 -6.23 46.10 -2.39
C ARG A 846 -4.71 46.00 -2.57
N GLU A 847 -4.23 46.00 -3.81
CA GLU A 847 -2.80 46.03 -4.17
C GLU A 847 -2.10 47.30 -3.65
N GLN A 848 -2.75 48.46 -3.75
CA GLN A 848 -2.24 49.73 -3.22
C GLN A 848 -2.17 49.77 -1.68
N LEU A 849 -3.11 49.11 -0.99
CA LEU A 849 -3.16 49.07 0.49
C LEU A 849 -2.16 48.08 1.10
N LEU A 850 -1.92 46.95 0.44
CA LEU A 850 -1.05 45.88 0.94
C LEU A 850 0.40 45.98 0.44
N GLY A 851 0.61 46.60 -0.73
CA GLY A 851 1.85 46.50 -1.49
C GLY A 851 1.89 45.22 -2.33
N ALA A 852 2.50 45.31 -3.52
CA ALA A 852 2.49 44.24 -4.51
C ALA A 852 3.01 42.90 -3.94
N ASP A 853 4.24 42.86 -3.41
CA ASP A 853 4.90 41.62 -2.96
C ASP A 853 4.09 40.87 -1.88
N ARG A 854 3.46 41.62 -0.95
CA ARG A 854 2.59 41.05 0.09
C ARG A 854 1.29 40.50 -0.47
N LEU A 855 0.74 41.14 -1.50
CA LEU A 855 -0.44 40.64 -2.20
C LEU A 855 -0.11 39.36 -3.01
N ARG A 856 1.02 39.32 -3.72
CA ARG A 856 1.47 38.11 -4.45
C ARG A 856 1.72 36.94 -3.50
N TYR A 857 2.29 37.19 -2.33
CA TYR A 857 2.41 36.16 -1.29
C TYR A 857 1.04 35.71 -0.75
N LEU A 858 0.11 36.64 -0.48
CA LEU A 858 -1.24 36.33 -0.01
C LEU A 858 -2.01 35.46 -1.01
N GLU A 859 -1.96 35.78 -2.30
CA GLU A 859 -2.65 35.03 -3.36
C GLU A 859 -2.12 33.61 -3.48
N ARG A 860 -0.80 33.43 -3.53
CA ARG A 860 -0.17 32.09 -3.58
C ARG A 860 -0.51 31.28 -2.33
N MET A 861 -0.46 31.90 -1.15
CA MET A 861 -0.81 31.24 0.11
C MET A 861 -2.29 30.84 0.14
N ALA A 862 -3.19 31.75 -0.23
CA ALA A 862 -4.64 31.51 -0.28
C ALA A 862 -5.00 30.41 -1.30
N TYR A 863 -4.42 30.44 -2.51
CA TYR A 863 -4.68 29.41 -3.52
C TYR A 863 -4.16 28.05 -3.05
N LEU A 864 -2.92 27.97 -2.55
CA LEU A 864 -2.32 26.71 -2.07
C LEU A 864 -3.04 26.14 -0.85
N SER A 865 -3.47 26.97 0.12
CA SER A 865 -4.25 26.48 1.25
C SER A 865 -5.63 25.95 0.82
N THR A 866 -6.30 26.68 -0.08
CA THR A 866 -7.66 26.34 -0.54
C THR A 866 -7.67 25.09 -1.42
N ILE A 867 -6.74 24.98 -2.38
CA ILE A 867 -6.66 23.78 -3.24
C ILE A 867 -6.29 22.54 -2.42
N ASP A 868 -5.39 22.65 -1.44
CA ASP A 868 -5.04 21.52 -0.58
C ASP A 868 -6.23 21.12 0.30
N GLU A 869 -6.91 22.07 0.94
CA GLU A 869 -8.10 21.83 1.76
C GLU A 869 -9.22 21.14 0.97
N LYS A 870 -9.65 21.73 -0.16
CA LYS A 870 -10.74 21.20 -0.97
C LYS A 870 -10.39 19.91 -1.70
N TRP A 871 -9.13 19.69 -2.06
CA TRP A 871 -8.70 18.38 -2.57
C TRP A 871 -8.75 17.29 -1.49
N LYS A 872 -8.39 17.57 -0.23
CA LYS A 872 -8.54 16.60 0.88
C LYS A 872 -10.00 16.26 1.16
N GLU A 873 -10.90 17.25 1.13
CA GLU A 873 -12.36 17.03 1.23
C GLU A 873 -12.85 16.14 0.08
N HIS A 874 -12.55 16.51 -1.17
CA HIS A 874 -12.93 15.74 -2.36
C HIS A 874 -12.37 14.31 -2.35
N LEU A 875 -11.13 14.08 -1.92
CA LEU A 875 -10.58 12.72 -1.76
C LEU A 875 -11.42 11.86 -0.80
N TYR A 876 -11.87 12.44 0.32
CA TYR A 876 -12.73 11.75 1.28
C TYR A 876 -14.12 11.45 0.72
N GLU A 877 -14.76 12.43 0.07
CA GLU A 877 -16.06 12.22 -0.60
C GLU A 877 -15.97 11.18 -1.74
N MET A 878 -14.84 11.13 -2.46
CA MET A 878 -14.59 10.17 -3.53
C MET A 878 -14.35 8.74 -3.03
N ASP A 879 -13.75 8.56 -1.85
CA ASP A 879 -13.68 7.26 -1.17
C ASP A 879 -15.10 6.82 -0.73
N LEU A 880 -15.92 7.70 -0.12
CA LEU A 880 -17.32 7.42 0.23
C LEU A 880 -18.19 7.07 -0.99
N LEU A 881 -18.08 7.83 -2.08
CA LEU A 881 -18.80 7.57 -3.33
C LEU A 881 -18.45 6.17 -3.87
N LYS A 882 -17.19 5.77 -3.79
CA LYS A 882 -16.69 4.47 -4.27
C LYS A 882 -17.24 3.29 -3.48
N GLU A 883 -17.41 3.42 -2.16
CA GLU A 883 -18.10 2.41 -1.35
C GLU A 883 -19.61 2.39 -1.65
N GLY A 884 -20.24 3.56 -1.79
CA GLY A 884 -21.69 3.68 -2.03
C GLY A 884 -22.16 3.27 -3.44
N ILE A 885 -21.34 3.42 -4.49
CA ILE A 885 -21.80 3.25 -5.87
C ILE A 885 -22.19 1.80 -6.21
N GLY A 886 -21.66 0.81 -5.48
CA GLY A 886 -22.02 -0.61 -5.65
C GLY A 886 -23.53 -0.87 -5.53
N PHE A 887 -24.25 -0.09 -4.71
CA PHE A 887 -25.70 -0.21 -4.56
C PHE A 887 -26.49 0.25 -5.80
N ARG A 888 -25.89 1.00 -6.74
CA ARG A 888 -26.57 1.37 -8.00
C ARG A 888 -26.67 0.22 -9.01
N ALA A 889 -25.90 -0.86 -8.83
CA ALA A 889 -26.00 -2.07 -9.66
C ALA A 889 -27.40 -2.72 -9.61
N TYR A 890 -28.12 -2.58 -8.50
CA TYR A 890 -29.51 -3.04 -8.36
C TYR A 890 -30.48 -2.36 -9.34
N GLY A 891 -30.13 -1.18 -9.87
CA GLY A 891 -30.90 -0.44 -10.89
C GLY A 891 -30.61 -0.86 -12.34
N GLN A 892 -29.86 -1.94 -12.58
CA GLN A 892 -29.38 -2.37 -13.91
C GLN A 892 -28.50 -1.33 -14.65
N LYS A 893 -27.96 -0.34 -13.91
CA LYS A 893 -26.92 0.57 -14.40
C LYS A 893 -25.52 0.01 -14.16
N ASP A 894 -24.57 0.41 -14.99
CA ASP A 894 -23.14 0.18 -14.77
C ASP A 894 -22.61 1.12 -13.65
N PRO A 895 -22.11 0.60 -12.52
CA PRO A 895 -21.60 1.43 -11.43
C PRO A 895 -20.40 2.30 -11.81
N LEU A 896 -19.55 1.85 -12.75
CA LEU A 896 -18.36 2.61 -13.16
C LEU A 896 -18.75 3.83 -14.00
N ILE A 897 -19.82 3.75 -14.79
CA ILE A 897 -20.36 4.88 -15.55
C ILE A 897 -21.02 5.90 -14.61
N GLU A 898 -21.82 5.43 -13.64
CA GLU A 898 -22.42 6.32 -12.63
C GLU A 898 -21.36 7.00 -11.76
N TYR A 899 -20.33 6.26 -11.32
CA TYR A 899 -19.17 6.80 -10.61
C TYR A 899 -18.49 7.90 -11.42
N LYS A 900 -18.17 7.65 -12.70
CA LYS A 900 -17.51 8.64 -13.58
C LYS A 900 -18.32 9.94 -13.73
N ASN A 901 -19.63 9.83 -13.92
CA ASN A 901 -20.51 11.00 -14.06
C ASN A 901 -20.59 11.82 -12.78
N GLU A 902 -20.66 11.16 -11.62
CA GLU A 902 -20.80 11.83 -10.32
C GLU A 902 -19.46 12.41 -9.83
N ALA A 903 -18.38 11.65 -9.97
CA ALA A 903 -17.00 12.09 -9.72
C ALA A 903 -16.64 13.33 -10.53
N PHE A 904 -17.06 13.40 -11.80
CA PHE A 904 -16.83 14.57 -12.64
C PHE A 904 -17.64 15.79 -12.18
N ARG A 905 -18.90 15.61 -11.78
CA ARG A 905 -19.72 16.70 -11.22
C ARG A 905 -19.10 17.28 -9.96
N MET A 906 -18.76 16.43 -8.99
CA MET A 906 -18.11 16.81 -7.73
C MET A 906 -16.77 17.52 -7.97
N PHE A 907 -15.99 17.05 -8.95
CA PHE A 907 -14.71 17.66 -9.29
C PHE A 907 -14.85 19.07 -9.91
N VAL A 908 -15.84 19.30 -10.77
CA VAL A 908 -16.11 20.65 -11.31
C VAL A 908 -16.59 21.59 -10.19
N GLU A 909 -17.51 21.12 -9.34
CA GLU A 909 -18.02 21.84 -8.17
C GLU A 909 -16.90 22.20 -7.19
N MET A 910 -15.97 21.28 -6.91
CA MET A 910 -14.75 21.52 -6.12
C MET A 910 -13.87 22.63 -6.75
N LEU A 911 -13.66 22.63 -8.06
CA LEU A 911 -12.86 23.67 -8.74
C LEU A 911 -13.52 25.06 -8.66
N GLU A 912 -14.85 25.14 -8.79
CA GLU A 912 -15.60 26.39 -8.59
C GLU A 912 -15.49 26.90 -7.15
N ILE A 913 -15.58 26.00 -6.15
CA ILE A 913 -15.41 26.34 -4.73
C ILE A 913 -13.97 26.83 -4.43
N ILE A 914 -12.94 26.21 -5.03
CA ILE A 914 -11.55 26.65 -4.88
C ILE A 914 -11.36 28.09 -5.40
N ASN A 915 -11.97 28.41 -6.55
CA ASN A 915 -11.98 29.76 -7.09
C ASN A 915 -12.71 30.74 -6.14
N GLU A 916 -13.92 30.42 -5.65
CA GLU A 916 -14.67 31.33 -4.76
C GLU A 916 -13.96 31.57 -3.42
N GLU A 917 -13.43 30.52 -2.76
CA GLU A 917 -12.75 30.64 -1.47
C GLU A 917 -11.38 31.33 -1.58
N THR A 918 -10.60 31.08 -2.64
CA THR A 918 -9.36 31.82 -2.87
C THR A 918 -9.62 33.33 -2.99
N LEU A 919 -10.65 33.72 -3.74
CA LEU A 919 -11.03 35.13 -3.89
C LEU A 919 -11.53 35.73 -2.57
N LYS A 920 -12.37 35.01 -1.80
CA LYS A 920 -12.78 35.44 -0.46
C LYS A 920 -11.56 35.72 0.43
N LEU A 921 -10.56 34.84 0.47
CA LEU A 921 -9.34 35.04 1.25
C LEU A 921 -8.55 36.27 0.78
N VAL A 922 -8.29 36.39 -0.53
CA VAL A 922 -7.53 37.52 -1.11
C VAL A 922 -8.20 38.87 -0.83
N PHE A 923 -9.53 38.97 -0.95
CA PHE A 923 -10.26 40.22 -0.70
C PHE A 923 -10.51 40.51 0.78
N ARG A 924 -10.67 39.49 1.64
CA ARG A 924 -11.05 39.67 3.07
C ARG A 924 -9.89 39.66 4.06
N ALA A 925 -8.80 38.94 3.81
CA ALA A 925 -7.75 38.72 4.81
C ALA A 925 -7.19 40.02 5.41
N SER A 926 -7.14 40.12 6.74
CA SER A 926 -6.52 41.25 7.42
C SER A 926 -5.17 40.82 8.00
N PHE A 927 -4.10 41.51 7.59
CA PHE A 927 -2.81 41.37 8.24
C PHE A 927 -2.89 42.07 9.60
N GLN A 928 -2.75 41.31 10.68
CA GLN A 928 -2.27 41.89 11.94
C GLN A 928 -0.76 42.05 11.83
N GLU A 929 -0.23 43.18 12.29
CA GLU A 929 1.21 43.30 12.49
C GLU A 929 1.61 42.39 13.66
N GLU A 930 2.47 41.41 13.42
CA GLU A 930 3.16 40.75 14.52
C GLU A 930 3.94 41.83 15.30
N PRO A 931 3.80 41.92 16.64
CA PRO A 931 4.57 42.87 17.41
C PRO A 931 6.05 42.53 17.25
N VAL A 932 6.85 43.51 16.83
CA VAL A 932 8.29 43.33 16.58
C VAL A 932 9.00 42.98 17.88
N TYR A 933 9.13 41.68 18.16
CA TYR A 933 10.00 41.16 19.19
C TYR A 933 11.45 41.45 18.79
N ALA A 934 12.06 42.43 19.46
CA ALA A 934 13.46 42.79 19.25
C ALA A 934 14.36 41.55 19.38
N GLU A 935 15.31 41.41 18.46
CA GLU A 935 16.05 40.19 18.15
C GLU A 935 16.57 39.41 19.38
N SER A 936 15.76 38.48 19.88
CA SER A 936 16.25 37.42 20.77
C SER A 936 16.89 36.34 19.91
N VAL A 937 18.23 36.32 19.88
CA VAL A 937 19.03 35.28 19.20
C VAL A 937 18.45 33.90 19.51
N PRO A 938 18.09 33.07 18.51
CA PRO A 938 17.52 31.76 18.76
C PRO A 938 18.45 30.89 19.61
N GLU A 939 18.06 30.61 20.86
CA GLU A 939 18.74 29.63 21.67
C GLU A 939 18.54 28.26 21.01
N GLN A 940 19.64 27.66 20.53
CA GLN A 940 19.60 26.47 19.68
C GLN A 940 18.74 25.37 20.31
N VAL A 941 17.65 25.01 19.65
CA VAL A 941 16.77 23.91 20.06
C VAL A 941 17.56 22.60 19.99
N ARG A 942 18.17 22.24 21.12
CA ARG A 942 18.78 20.92 21.31
C ARG A 942 17.66 19.89 21.29
N VAL A 943 17.58 19.14 20.20
CA VAL A 943 16.81 17.91 20.11
C VAL A 943 17.41 16.91 21.09
N VAL A 944 16.89 16.89 22.32
CA VAL A 944 17.24 15.88 23.33
C VAL A 944 16.46 14.62 23.00
N HIS A 945 17.05 13.74 22.18
CA HIS A 945 16.55 12.38 22.02
C HIS A 945 16.43 11.70 23.39
N PRO A 946 15.23 11.27 23.82
CA PRO A 946 15.06 10.53 25.06
C PRO A 946 15.38 9.04 24.90
N ASP A 947 16.41 8.69 24.10
CA ASP A 947 16.96 7.32 24.04
C ASP A 947 18.39 7.25 23.46
N ALA A 948 19.35 7.87 24.17
CA ALA A 948 20.79 7.78 23.86
C ALA A 948 21.67 7.42 25.07
N ALA A 949 21.08 6.92 26.16
CA ALA A 949 21.79 6.50 27.38
C ALA A 949 22.38 5.07 27.29
N GLY A 950 22.91 4.68 26.12
CA GLY A 950 23.17 3.28 25.75
C GLY A 950 24.63 2.84 25.62
N MET A 951 25.54 3.68 25.08
CA MET A 951 26.97 3.35 24.92
C MET A 951 27.88 4.54 25.20
N GLY A 952 28.97 4.30 25.93
CA GLY A 952 29.90 5.37 26.35
C GLY A 952 31.17 5.41 25.51
N PHE A 953 31.39 6.53 24.81
CA PHE A 953 32.69 6.91 24.23
C PHE A 953 33.16 8.26 24.79
N LYS A 954 34.48 8.43 24.93
CA LYS A 954 35.12 9.61 25.54
C LYS A 954 35.84 10.48 24.51
N GLN A 955 35.31 11.68 24.28
CA GLN A 955 35.99 12.89 23.78
C GLN A 955 35.23 14.10 24.38
N GLY A 956 35.76 15.31 24.52
CA GLY A 956 37.10 15.87 24.36
C GLY A 956 37.02 17.32 24.87
N ARG A 957 38.01 17.83 25.63
CA ARG A 957 37.82 19.05 26.45
C ARG A 957 38.39 20.31 25.80
N ALA A 958 37.56 21.35 25.66
CA ALA A 958 37.94 22.73 25.34
C ALA A 958 37.32 23.72 26.36
N VAL A 959 37.76 24.98 26.38
CA VAL A 959 37.55 25.92 27.51
C VAL A 959 37.05 27.30 27.05
N PRO A 960 36.00 27.86 27.64
CA PRO A 960 35.63 29.29 27.53
C PRO A 960 36.26 30.14 28.66
N ALA A 961 36.41 31.45 28.44
CA ALA A 961 37.05 32.37 29.38
C ALA A 961 36.27 33.69 29.60
N SER A 962 36.40 34.24 30.82
CA SER A 962 36.10 35.64 31.25
C SER A 962 34.71 36.26 31.02
N GLY A 963 34.08 36.69 32.13
CA GLY A 963 33.09 37.81 32.18
C GLY A 963 33.82 39.16 32.42
N PRO A 964 33.29 40.15 33.19
CA PRO A 964 32.09 40.22 34.05
C PRO A 964 31.04 41.23 33.46
N SER A 965 30.17 42.03 34.14
CA SER A 965 29.88 42.42 35.55
C SER A 965 28.45 43.02 35.68
N VAL A 966 28.01 43.39 36.91
CA VAL A 966 26.69 44.02 37.20
C VAL A 966 26.88 45.30 38.05
N PRO A 967 25.96 46.30 37.98
CA PRO A 967 25.31 46.78 39.22
C PRO A 967 23.80 47.15 39.12
N LYS A 968 23.22 47.53 40.27
CA LYS A 968 21.78 47.78 40.58
C LYS A 968 21.34 49.22 40.18
N THR A 969 20.08 49.67 40.18
CA THR A 969 19.01 49.78 41.25
C THR A 969 17.64 50.20 40.59
N THR A 970 16.45 50.39 41.20
CA THR A 970 15.90 50.36 42.60
C THR A 970 14.46 49.73 42.58
N THR A 971 13.34 50.03 43.28
CA THR A 971 12.88 51.09 44.22
C THR A 971 11.86 50.53 45.29
N VAL A 972 10.75 51.23 45.62
CA VAL A 972 9.74 51.00 46.70
C VAL A 972 8.41 51.74 46.33
N SER A 973 7.19 51.56 46.90
CA SER A 973 6.59 50.70 47.97
C SER A 973 5.02 50.80 48.00
N ARG A 974 4.38 50.03 48.92
CA ARG A 974 2.96 50.05 49.41
C ARG A 974 1.89 49.34 48.53
N GLY A 975 0.92 48.58 49.06
CA GLY A 975 0.82 47.91 50.38
C GLY A 975 -0.55 47.98 51.10
N ALA A 976 -1.38 46.94 50.99
CA ALA A 976 -2.53 46.63 51.87
C ALA A 976 -2.92 45.12 51.76
N THR A 977 -3.58 44.58 52.79
CA THR A 977 -4.10 43.18 52.90
C THR A 977 -5.65 43.18 52.91
N ILE A 978 -6.44 42.10 52.79
CA ILE A 978 -6.46 40.75 53.40
C ILE A 978 -7.27 39.76 52.51
N GLU A 979 -6.94 38.45 52.52
CA GLU A 979 -7.69 37.20 52.15
C GLU A 979 -8.67 37.16 50.94
N THR A 980 -8.70 36.11 50.12
CA THR A 980 -9.06 34.71 50.49
C THR A 980 -8.31 33.62 49.68
N ALA A 981 -8.66 32.34 49.90
CA ALA A 981 -7.79 31.18 49.67
C ALA A 981 -7.71 30.62 48.23
N GLY A 982 -6.51 30.16 47.86
CA GLY A 982 -6.23 29.24 46.75
C GLY A 982 -5.25 28.14 47.20
N ARG A 983 -5.33 26.94 46.62
CA ARG A 983 -4.68 25.71 47.16
C ARG A 983 -3.86 24.96 46.10
N GLU A 984 -2.58 25.31 45.97
CA GLU A 984 -1.65 24.62 45.05
C GLU A 984 -0.78 23.55 45.72
N THR A 985 -0.33 22.59 44.91
CA THR A 985 0.42 21.39 45.33
C THR A 985 1.88 21.43 44.86
N LYS A 986 2.80 20.93 45.70
CA LYS A 986 4.25 20.93 45.42
C LYS A 986 4.65 19.77 44.51
N ARG A 987 5.49 20.04 43.50
CA ARG A 987 6.19 19.01 42.71
C ARG A 987 7.25 18.28 43.57
N PRO A 988 7.38 16.94 43.47
CA PRO A 988 8.38 16.16 44.22
C PRO A 988 9.77 16.18 43.57
N THR A 989 10.81 15.89 44.37
CA THR A 989 12.21 15.75 43.93
C THR A 989 12.59 14.28 43.67
N PRO A 990 13.54 14.00 42.75
CA PRO A 990 13.89 12.64 42.34
C PRO A 990 14.75 11.89 43.37
N VAL A 991 14.40 10.62 43.63
CA VAL A 991 15.08 9.74 44.59
C VAL A 991 16.26 9.02 43.94
N ARG A 992 17.45 9.06 44.57
CA ARG A 992 18.60 8.25 44.15
C ARG A 992 18.45 6.80 44.60
N VAL A 993 18.24 5.88 43.66
CA VAL A 993 18.18 4.43 43.92
C VAL A 993 19.60 3.85 44.01
N GLY A 994 19.88 3.12 45.11
CA GLY A 994 21.17 2.45 45.34
C GLY A 994 21.37 1.15 44.54
N LYS A 995 22.61 0.65 44.50
CA LYS A 995 22.96 -0.63 43.86
C LYS A 995 22.12 -1.79 44.45
N LYS A 996 21.42 -2.54 43.60
CA LYS A 996 20.75 -3.80 43.98
C LYS A 996 21.81 -4.85 44.36
N ILE A 997 21.58 -5.56 45.47
CA ILE A 997 22.48 -6.58 46.01
C ILE A 997 22.24 -7.93 45.30
N GLY A 998 23.30 -8.58 44.85
CA GLY A 998 23.24 -9.85 44.14
C GLY A 998 22.96 -11.05 45.06
N ARG A 999 22.29 -12.08 44.53
CA ARG A 999 21.94 -13.31 45.28
C ARG A 999 23.15 -14.01 45.93
N ASN A 1000 24.38 -13.81 45.42
CA ASN A 1000 25.61 -14.42 45.94
C ASN A 1000 26.45 -13.49 46.84
N ASP A 1001 26.05 -12.23 47.02
CA ASP A 1001 26.82 -11.20 47.73
C ASP A 1001 26.64 -11.35 49.25
N PRO A 1002 27.51 -10.74 50.09
CA PRO A 1002 27.29 -10.69 51.54
C PRO A 1002 25.94 -10.06 51.89
N CYS A 1003 25.20 -10.68 52.81
CA CYS A 1003 23.90 -10.17 53.24
C CYS A 1003 24.05 -8.89 54.08
N PRO A 1004 23.35 -7.79 53.78
CA PRO A 1004 23.58 -6.48 54.40
C PRO A 1004 23.20 -6.41 55.90
N CYS A 1005 22.52 -7.43 56.44
CA CYS A 1005 22.21 -7.55 57.86
C CYS A 1005 23.41 -7.99 58.73
N GLY A 1006 24.64 -8.00 58.19
CA GLY A 1006 25.87 -8.32 58.94
C GLY A 1006 26.08 -9.80 59.27
N SER A 1007 25.18 -10.70 58.86
CA SER A 1007 25.16 -12.12 59.27
C SER A 1007 26.30 -13.01 58.72
N GLY A 1008 27.26 -12.43 57.99
CA GLY A 1008 28.37 -13.14 57.33
C GLY A 1008 27.98 -14.10 56.18
N LYS A 1009 26.67 -14.31 55.96
CA LYS A 1009 26.13 -15.28 54.99
C LYS A 1009 25.82 -14.59 53.66
N LYS A 1010 25.86 -15.35 52.55
CA LYS A 1010 25.43 -14.87 51.22
C LYS A 1010 23.93 -14.58 51.19
N TYR A 1011 23.49 -13.54 50.48
CA TYR A 1011 22.12 -13.02 50.50
C TYR A 1011 21.04 -14.10 50.32
N LYS A 1012 21.19 -14.99 49.32
CA LYS A 1012 20.26 -16.11 49.05
C LYS A 1012 20.19 -17.20 50.12
N LYS A 1013 21.06 -17.17 51.13
CA LYS A 1013 21.06 -18.06 52.31
C LYS A 1013 20.70 -17.32 53.61
N CYS A 1014 20.31 -16.05 53.52
CA CYS A 1014 19.87 -15.23 54.65
C CYS A 1014 18.58 -14.46 54.28
N CYS A 1015 18.58 -13.13 54.17
CA CYS A 1015 17.36 -12.35 53.91
C CYS A 1015 16.70 -12.68 52.56
N GLY A 1016 17.51 -12.89 51.50
CA GLY A 1016 17.04 -13.36 50.18
C GLY A 1016 16.68 -14.84 50.12
N ARG A 1017 16.23 -15.42 51.23
CA ARG A 1017 15.70 -16.78 51.35
C ARG A 1017 14.20 -16.80 51.70
N PHE A 1018 13.63 -15.63 52.02
CA PHE A 1018 12.21 -15.39 52.30
C PHE A 1018 11.65 -14.28 51.38
N ALA A 1019 12.32 -14.02 50.25
CA ALA A 1019 12.08 -12.96 49.26
C ALA A 1019 12.59 -13.39 47.88
#